data_AF-A0A2H4SQL9-F1
#
_entry.id   AF-A0A2H4SQL9-F1
#
_cell.length_a   1.000
_cell.length_b   1.000
_cell.length_c   1.000
_cell.angle_alpha   90.00
_cell.angle_beta   90.00
_cell.angle_gamma   90.00
#
_symmetry.space_group_name_H-M   'P 1'
#
loop_
_entity.id
_entity.type
_entity.pdbx_description
1 polymer ?
#
loop_
_entity_poly.entity_id
_entity_poly.type
_entity_poly.pdbx_seq_one_letter_code
_entity_poly.pdbx_strand_id
1 'polypeptide(L)'
;MSSNVFGTLYSQVSFLDTFFPGLGVALGYIYPLTSGNTHLGLGTQLFCTLGLVTFILKYAYRRVQTVLEEHFMYTTKISTDGTYDILLNWVQSQPFAAQTRSSIVTIQASREGEKKGTFNYMPWNTRNFFWYKGRLLCVRTVEDNSWRGQEVLLSCFSTSPRILQDFLDDCRAIYEKSSKGKTAVYVNGDGWTLAKRHDQRPMDTVILPEVVKRDFLDDVAEYLDPDARSWYNYRKLPYRRGYMLHGKPGTGKSSLAFAAAGRFDLDIYVLNLTKVSDKTLQKLLRNLPARCLVLLEDIDAIEAAKSRVGDVAGSKNEAAGDNVTLSGLLNELDGVASDEGRVVILTTNHIDRIDPAVLRPGRVDKTIEFRLTSRETLQGLFRFIYMPITSKIEGAEGGQDIQVIQRLAGIFADRVPEAKFSPAEVLSFLIAHKRSPEEAVDKVASWAEKEGGDFVPLRSQTSTINEPKGSNVGIAAQQLLNEALDKDKLYGDRILRISMYSNINGISEAGELAVPLLLVRFFFNVLHGLARPTVVPLVADLDASDAIETAASQADIVLLWIQISGASVLSGLEVAHHSYGNASDRVYNDVSDAADLHRIIASSPSRVVDRLVTTLAEDQPRARTAILYGPIIYGRGTGPGNQRSIQIPSLARATLQNGYAPHVGKGLSAWSHVHVSDIAQLVLKLVGAAQDGSDQKPLWNRDGIYFADAGRIPFGEIARKIAAVAADKGFIASPEVRAVDADAAEFITPHAAVLLGTNAQTRGDRARTWLGWEPQGPTLDDEIERAVVEEAASQKSARPSI
;
A
#
# COMPACT_ATOMS: atom_id res chain seq x y z
N MET A 1 25.96 67.09 -49.77
CA MET A 1 26.05 65.60 -49.81
C MET A 1 25.04 64.98 -48.83
N SER A 2 23.74 65.25 -48.95
CA SER A 2 22.74 64.90 -47.93
C SER A 2 21.51 64.14 -48.47
N SER A 3 21.57 63.62 -49.71
CA SER A 3 20.49 62.81 -50.29
C SER A 3 20.81 61.31 -50.43
N ASN A 4 22.08 60.90 -50.33
CA ASN A 4 22.47 59.49 -50.55
C ASN A 4 22.40 58.59 -49.30
N VAL A 5 22.28 59.14 -48.10
CA VAL A 5 22.25 58.36 -46.85
C VAL A 5 20.84 57.85 -46.52
N PHE A 6 19.79 58.62 -46.85
CA PHE A 6 18.40 58.19 -46.61
C PHE A 6 17.93 57.08 -47.58
N GLY A 7 18.38 57.11 -48.84
CA GLY A 7 18.04 56.07 -49.82
C GLY A 7 18.68 54.70 -49.53
N THR A 8 19.88 54.67 -48.94
CA THR A 8 20.55 53.42 -48.55
C THR A 8 19.91 52.78 -47.32
N LEU A 9 19.53 53.58 -46.32
CA LEU A 9 18.81 53.11 -45.12
C LEU A 9 17.42 52.52 -45.47
N TYR A 10 16.64 53.16 -46.35
CA TYR A 10 15.33 52.62 -46.73
C TYR A 10 15.41 51.26 -47.47
N SER A 11 16.45 51.05 -48.28
CA SER A 11 16.67 49.77 -48.95
C SER A 11 17.04 48.63 -47.99
N GLN A 12 17.80 48.91 -46.93
CA GLN A 12 18.17 47.94 -45.89
C GLN A 12 17.00 47.64 -44.94
N VAL A 13 16.15 48.64 -44.67
CA VAL A 13 14.94 48.50 -43.86
C VAL A 13 13.92 47.56 -44.53
N SER A 14 13.80 47.59 -45.86
CA SER A 14 12.92 46.68 -46.62
C SER A 14 13.33 45.20 -46.58
N PHE A 15 14.64 44.90 -46.55
CA PHE A 15 15.12 43.52 -46.42
C PHE A 15 14.88 42.96 -45.00
N LEU A 16 15.13 43.78 -43.97
CA LEU A 16 14.89 43.41 -42.57
C LEU A 16 13.41 43.15 -42.29
N ASP A 17 12.50 43.92 -42.89
CA ASP A 17 11.05 43.70 -42.77
C ASP A 17 10.58 42.38 -43.43
N THR A 18 11.37 41.80 -44.34
CA THR A 18 11.08 40.48 -44.93
C THR A 18 11.23 39.35 -43.91
N PHE A 19 12.21 39.46 -43.00
CA PHE A 19 12.45 38.48 -41.93
C PHE A 19 11.73 38.86 -40.62
N PHE A 20 11.54 40.16 -40.38
CA PHE A 20 11.03 40.75 -39.14
C PHE A 20 9.96 41.82 -39.45
N PRO A 21 8.73 41.42 -39.82
CA PRO A 21 7.71 42.35 -40.28
C PRO A 21 7.40 43.47 -39.28
N GLY A 22 7.38 44.73 -39.72
CA GLY A 22 7.05 45.90 -38.89
C GLY A 22 8.22 46.44 -38.06
N LEU A 23 9.38 45.79 -38.11
CA LEU A 23 10.61 46.25 -37.45
C LEU A 23 11.13 47.54 -38.10
N GLY A 24 10.99 47.66 -39.42
CA GLY A 24 11.39 48.84 -40.18
C GLY A 24 10.61 50.08 -39.81
N VAL A 25 9.29 49.93 -39.62
CA VAL A 25 8.40 51.00 -39.15
C VAL A 25 8.79 51.42 -37.74
N ALA A 26 9.00 50.48 -36.82
CA ALA A 26 9.42 50.77 -35.44
C ALA A 26 10.78 51.48 -35.38
N LEU A 27 11.76 51.03 -36.17
CA LEU A 27 13.07 51.67 -36.28
C LEU A 27 12.95 53.09 -36.85
N GLY A 28 12.06 53.34 -37.81
CA GLY A 28 11.82 54.67 -38.38
C GLY A 28 11.34 55.71 -37.37
N TYR A 29 10.53 55.31 -36.37
CA TYR A 29 10.06 56.21 -35.31
C TYR A 29 11.07 56.39 -34.17
N ILE A 30 11.89 55.39 -33.88
CA ILE A 30 12.79 55.39 -32.71
C ILE A 30 14.19 55.91 -33.06
N TYR A 31 14.68 55.67 -34.27
CA TYR A 31 16.01 56.10 -34.72
C TYR A 31 16.28 57.60 -34.53
N PRO A 32 15.34 58.53 -34.85
CA PRO A 32 15.54 59.95 -34.61
C PRO A 32 15.75 60.32 -33.13
N LEU A 33 15.09 59.61 -32.20
CA LEU A 33 15.19 59.81 -30.74
C LEU A 33 16.55 59.34 -30.17
N THR A 34 17.26 58.50 -30.92
CA THR A 34 18.59 57.99 -30.56
C THR A 34 19.73 58.68 -31.32
N SER A 35 19.41 59.46 -32.36
CA SER A 35 20.37 60.20 -33.17
C SER A 35 20.71 61.56 -32.53
N GLY A 36 21.97 61.98 -32.61
CA GLY A 36 22.51 63.17 -31.91
C GLY A 36 21.93 64.54 -32.30
N ASN A 37 20.84 64.59 -33.06
CA ASN A 37 20.18 65.82 -33.51
C ASN A 37 18.96 66.21 -32.65
N THR A 38 18.87 65.70 -31.42
CA THR A 38 17.77 66.01 -30.51
C THR A 38 18.30 66.69 -29.25
N HIS A 39 17.60 67.72 -28.75
CA HIS A 39 17.92 68.46 -27.50
C HIS A 39 17.79 67.60 -26.22
N LEU A 40 17.76 66.27 -26.34
CA LEU A 40 17.66 65.35 -25.20
C LEU A 40 19.02 65.16 -24.54
N GLY A 41 19.04 65.14 -23.21
CA GLY A 41 20.25 64.86 -22.45
C GLY A 41 20.80 63.45 -22.71
N LEU A 42 22.13 63.30 -22.65
CA LEU A 42 22.85 62.05 -22.90
C LEU A 42 22.27 60.83 -22.16
N GLY A 43 21.78 61.03 -20.93
CA GLY A 43 21.14 59.96 -20.14
C GLY A 43 19.86 59.42 -20.80
N THR A 44 19.01 60.29 -21.35
CA THR A 44 17.76 59.87 -22.00
C THR A 44 18.03 59.14 -23.32
N GLN A 45 19.04 59.59 -24.08
CA GLN A 45 19.49 58.89 -25.30
C GLN A 45 20.01 57.48 -24.97
N LEU A 46 20.76 57.32 -23.87
CA LEU A 46 21.22 56.00 -23.41
C LEU A 46 20.06 55.07 -23.01
N PHE A 47 19.04 55.59 -22.31
CA PHE A 47 17.85 54.81 -21.97
C PHE A 47 17.03 54.41 -23.20
N CYS A 48 16.83 55.33 -24.16
CA CYS A 48 16.11 55.03 -25.40
C CYS A 48 16.84 53.99 -26.27
N THR A 49 18.17 54.08 -26.36
CA THR A 49 18.98 53.08 -27.08
C THR A 49 18.94 51.71 -26.40
N LEU A 50 19.08 51.64 -25.07
CA LEU A 50 18.98 50.37 -24.34
C LEU A 50 17.59 49.73 -24.45
N GLY A 51 16.53 50.55 -24.40
CA GLY A 51 15.15 50.12 -24.62
C GLY A 51 14.91 49.57 -26.02
N LEU A 52 15.46 50.24 -27.04
CA LEU A 52 15.40 49.79 -28.43
C LEU A 52 16.12 48.44 -28.62
N VAL A 53 17.34 48.30 -28.11
CA VAL A 53 18.11 47.05 -28.19
C VAL A 53 17.33 45.91 -27.52
N THR A 54 16.76 46.14 -26.34
CA THR A 54 15.98 45.14 -25.61
C THR A 54 14.71 44.73 -26.38
N PHE A 55 14.01 45.70 -26.98
CA PHE A 55 12.84 45.44 -27.82
C PHE A 55 13.19 44.60 -29.06
N ILE A 56 14.24 44.98 -29.79
CA ILE A 56 14.72 44.27 -30.98
C ILE A 56 15.13 42.84 -30.63
N LEU A 57 15.92 42.65 -29.57
CA LEU A 57 16.35 41.32 -29.14
C LEU A 57 15.16 40.43 -28.77
N LYS A 58 14.17 40.97 -28.06
CA LYS A 58 12.96 40.23 -27.69
C LYS A 58 12.10 39.89 -28.91
N TYR A 59 11.96 40.81 -29.86
CA TYR A 59 11.21 40.60 -31.09
C TYR A 59 11.88 39.57 -31.99
N ALA A 60 13.19 39.73 -32.21
CA ALA A 60 14.00 38.81 -33.00
C ALA A 60 13.99 37.40 -32.41
N TYR A 61 14.16 37.27 -31.09
CA TYR A 61 14.07 35.98 -30.40
C TYR A 61 12.73 35.29 -30.65
N ARG A 62 11.61 36.00 -30.43
CA ARG A 62 10.26 35.45 -30.67
C ARG A 62 10.08 35.04 -32.13
N ARG A 63 10.50 35.87 -33.08
CA ARG A 63 10.29 35.61 -34.50
C ARG A 63 11.12 34.44 -35.00
N VAL A 64 12.40 34.36 -34.61
CA VAL A 64 13.27 33.22 -34.91
C VAL A 64 12.68 31.94 -34.35
N GLN A 65 12.18 31.98 -33.11
CA GLN A 65 11.53 30.82 -32.50
C GLN A 65 10.28 30.37 -33.27
N THR A 66 9.41 31.29 -33.69
CA THR A 66 8.23 30.95 -34.51
C THR A 66 8.62 30.33 -35.85
N VAL A 67 9.63 30.88 -36.54
CA VAL A 67 10.08 30.34 -37.83
C VAL A 67 10.67 28.93 -37.67
N LEU A 68 11.45 28.70 -36.60
CA LEU A 68 11.97 27.38 -36.29
C LEU A 68 10.84 26.38 -36.01
N GLU A 69 9.84 26.77 -35.20
CA GLU A 69 8.70 25.94 -34.84
C GLU A 69 7.80 25.61 -36.04
N GLU A 70 7.57 26.56 -36.95
CA GLU A 70 6.67 26.38 -38.11
C GLU A 70 7.31 25.64 -39.30
N HIS A 71 8.61 25.83 -39.54
CA HIS A 71 9.24 25.38 -40.79
C HIS A 71 10.30 24.30 -40.61
N PHE A 72 10.91 24.20 -39.42
CA PHE A 72 12.05 23.29 -39.17
C PHE A 72 11.77 22.25 -38.09
N MET A 73 10.66 22.38 -37.37
CA MET A 73 10.26 21.45 -36.33
C MET A 73 8.96 20.75 -36.68
N TYR A 74 8.91 19.45 -36.40
CA TYR A 74 7.68 18.69 -36.40
C TYR A 74 7.24 18.47 -34.96
N THR A 75 5.97 18.79 -34.67
CA THR A 75 5.39 18.71 -33.32
C THR A 75 4.14 17.84 -33.35
N THR A 76 4.16 16.76 -32.56
CA THR A 76 2.98 15.92 -32.31
C THR A 76 2.37 16.31 -30.98
N LYS A 77 1.05 16.50 -30.98
CA LYS A 77 0.24 16.69 -29.77
C LYS A 77 -0.23 15.33 -29.26
N ILE A 78 -0.01 15.08 -27.98
CA ILE A 78 -0.41 13.85 -27.29
C ILE A 78 -1.58 14.21 -26.38
N SER A 79 -2.73 13.58 -26.65
CA SER A 79 -3.95 13.68 -25.85
C SER A 79 -3.78 13.00 -24.49
N THR A 80 -4.61 13.36 -23.52
CA THR A 80 -4.72 12.75 -22.18
C THR A 80 -5.35 11.35 -22.20
N ASP A 81 -5.06 10.55 -23.23
CA ASP A 81 -5.48 9.15 -23.35
C ASP A 81 -4.37 8.20 -22.86
N GLY A 82 -4.52 6.88 -23.08
CA GLY A 82 -3.52 5.89 -22.65
C GLY A 82 -2.10 6.12 -23.21
N THR A 83 -1.94 6.91 -24.28
CA THR A 83 -0.63 7.30 -24.83
C THR A 83 0.12 8.24 -23.88
N TYR A 84 -0.61 9.07 -23.14
CA TYR A 84 -0.04 9.94 -22.11
C TYR A 84 0.64 9.12 -21.01
N ASP A 85 0.01 8.05 -20.53
CA ASP A 85 0.57 7.18 -19.49
C ASP A 85 1.84 6.45 -19.95
N ILE A 86 1.86 6.02 -21.23
CA ILE A 86 3.03 5.39 -21.85
C ILE A 86 4.22 6.37 -21.88
N LEU A 87 3.98 7.60 -22.35
CA LEU A 87 5.00 8.64 -22.38
C LEU A 87 5.46 9.01 -20.97
N LEU A 88 4.52 9.16 -20.03
CA LEU A 88 4.79 9.56 -18.65
C LEU A 88 5.73 8.58 -17.96
N ASN A 89 5.50 7.27 -18.12
CA ASN A 89 6.39 6.23 -17.59
C ASN A 89 7.83 6.41 -18.09
N TRP A 90 8.00 6.64 -19.39
CA TRP A 90 9.33 6.87 -19.96
C TRP A 90 9.95 8.18 -19.47
N VAL A 91 9.19 9.28 -19.40
CA VAL A 91 9.69 10.60 -18.96
C VAL A 91 10.18 10.51 -17.51
N GLN A 92 9.47 9.82 -16.63
CA GLN A 92 9.85 9.63 -15.23
C GLN A 92 11.15 8.85 -15.07
N SER A 93 11.46 7.93 -15.99
CA SER A 93 12.73 7.20 -15.94
C SER A 93 13.93 8.04 -16.42
N GLN A 94 13.72 9.27 -16.91
CA GLN A 94 14.80 10.08 -17.45
C GLN A 94 15.49 10.94 -16.38
N PRO A 95 16.82 11.16 -16.47
CA PRO A 95 17.55 12.03 -15.55
C PRO A 95 17.03 13.46 -15.50
N PHE A 96 16.52 13.99 -16.62
CA PHE A 96 16.02 15.36 -16.67
C PHE A 96 14.77 15.55 -15.81
N ALA A 97 13.93 14.52 -15.64
CA ALA A 97 12.73 14.62 -14.81
C ALA A 97 13.06 14.92 -13.35
N ALA A 98 14.12 14.30 -12.81
CA ALA A 98 14.61 14.54 -11.46
C ALA A 98 15.29 15.92 -11.28
N GLN A 99 15.75 16.53 -12.37
CA GLN A 99 16.47 17.83 -12.35
C GLN A 99 15.53 19.03 -12.59
N THR A 100 14.26 18.80 -12.87
CA THR A 100 13.32 19.89 -13.18
C THR A 100 12.97 20.72 -11.95
N ARG A 101 12.94 22.05 -12.12
CA ARG A 101 12.62 23.02 -11.04
C ARG A 101 11.12 23.22 -10.83
N SER A 102 10.29 22.64 -11.70
CA SER A 102 8.83 22.77 -11.66
C SER A 102 8.22 21.48 -12.18
N SER A 103 7.36 20.87 -11.38
CA SER A 103 6.68 19.62 -11.72
C SER A 103 5.19 19.74 -11.44
N ILE A 104 4.40 19.08 -12.27
CA ILE A 104 3.00 18.82 -12.03
C ILE A 104 2.88 17.44 -11.41
N VAL A 105 2.02 17.35 -10.40
CA VAL A 105 1.73 16.11 -9.70
C VAL A 105 0.37 15.63 -10.19
N THR A 106 0.37 14.47 -10.83
CA THR A 106 -0.86 13.76 -11.17
C THR A 106 -1.03 12.61 -10.20
N ILE A 107 -2.24 12.44 -9.68
CA ILE A 107 -2.58 11.31 -8.84
C ILE A 107 -3.15 10.26 -9.77
N GLN A 108 -2.44 9.15 -9.93
CA GLN A 108 -3.05 7.97 -10.52
C GLN A 108 -4.01 7.41 -9.48
N ALA A 109 -5.29 7.78 -9.59
CA ALA A 109 -6.31 7.38 -8.64
C ALA A 109 -6.47 5.86 -8.70
N SER A 110 -6.00 5.18 -7.65
CA SER A 110 -6.49 3.84 -7.31
C SER A 110 -7.91 4.05 -6.79
N ARG A 111 -8.92 3.80 -7.63
CA ARG A 111 -10.37 3.85 -7.31
C ARG A 111 -10.96 5.22 -6.92
N GLU A 112 -12.24 5.42 -7.28
CA GLU A 112 -13.07 6.47 -6.69
C GLU A 112 -13.24 6.20 -5.19
N GLY A 113 -12.65 7.05 -4.35
CA GLY A 113 -12.84 7.06 -2.89
C GLY A 113 -11.59 6.82 -2.04
N GLU A 114 -10.48 6.33 -2.60
CA GLU A 114 -9.21 6.19 -1.90
C GLU A 114 -8.34 7.46 -2.06
N LYS A 115 -8.01 8.15 -0.97
CA LYS A 115 -7.09 9.31 -0.96
C LYS A 115 -5.61 8.94 -1.19
N LYS A 116 -5.32 7.71 -1.63
CA LYS A 116 -3.98 7.18 -1.85
C LYS A 116 -3.79 6.73 -3.28
N GLY A 117 -3.44 7.67 -4.15
CA GLY A 117 -2.86 7.35 -5.46
C GLY A 117 -1.34 7.52 -5.42
N THR A 118 -0.64 6.84 -6.33
CA THR A 118 0.78 7.11 -6.56
C THR A 118 0.91 8.48 -7.22
N PHE A 119 1.77 9.32 -6.65
CA PHE A 119 2.09 10.62 -7.21
C PHE A 119 3.01 10.44 -8.40
N ASN A 120 2.50 10.79 -9.57
CA ASN A 120 3.24 10.84 -10.80
C ASN A 120 3.70 12.28 -11.04
N TYR A 121 5.01 12.48 -11.03
CA TYR A 121 5.64 13.78 -11.29
C TYR A 121 5.94 13.90 -12.78
N MET A 122 5.53 15.01 -13.38
CA MET A 122 5.90 15.37 -14.74
C MET A 122 6.43 16.80 -14.77
N PRO A 123 7.45 17.13 -15.57
CA PRO A 123 7.91 18.51 -15.71
C PRO A 123 6.79 19.46 -16.13
N TRP A 124 6.59 20.54 -15.37
CA TRP A 124 5.56 21.55 -15.64
C TRP A 124 6.15 22.78 -16.32
N ASN A 125 5.46 23.29 -17.34
CA ASN A 125 5.75 24.55 -18.02
C ASN A 125 7.22 24.75 -18.41
N THR A 126 7.89 23.63 -18.73
CA THR A 126 9.31 23.58 -19.07
C THR A 126 9.50 22.85 -20.39
N ARG A 127 10.40 23.39 -21.23
CA ARG A 127 10.87 22.70 -22.44
C ARG A 127 12.04 21.81 -22.02
N ASN A 128 11.82 20.51 -22.06
CA ASN A 128 12.84 19.53 -21.68
C ASN A 128 13.41 18.91 -22.95
N PHE A 129 14.70 19.12 -23.19
CA PHE A 129 15.39 18.61 -24.36
C PHE A 129 16.13 17.32 -24.01
N PHE A 130 16.08 16.33 -24.89
CA PHE A 130 16.81 15.07 -24.74
C PHE A 130 17.23 14.51 -26.10
N TRP A 131 18.26 13.68 -26.09
CA TRP A 131 18.76 13.02 -27.28
C TRP A 131 18.10 11.66 -27.47
N TYR A 132 17.62 11.38 -28.68
CA TYR A 132 17.08 10.08 -29.08
C TYR A 132 17.56 9.73 -30.49
N LYS A 133 18.21 8.56 -30.64
CA LYS A 133 18.83 8.08 -31.89
C LYS A 133 19.64 9.18 -32.63
N GLY A 134 20.43 9.96 -31.88
CA GLY A 134 21.28 11.03 -32.40
C GLY A 134 20.55 12.33 -32.80
N ARG A 135 19.26 12.48 -32.47
CA ARG A 135 18.46 13.67 -32.74
C ARG A 135 17.97 14.30 -31.45
N LEU A 136 17.89 15.63 -31.42
CA LEU A 136 17.39 16.39 -30.28
C LEU A 136 15.86 16.46 -30.34
N LEU A 137 15.21 15.90 -29.33
CA LEU A 137 13.77 15.95 -29.11
C LEU A 137 13.47 16.91 -27.96
N CYS A 138 12.25 17.45 -27.95
CA CYS A 138 11.74 18.34 -26.92
C CYS A 138 10.38 17.87 -26.46
N VAL A 139 10.20 17.69 -25.15
CA VAL A 139 8.89 17.51 -24.52
C VAL A 139 8.52 18.82 -23.81
N ARG A 140 7.30 19.30 -24.09
CA ARG A 140 6.73 20.50 -23.49
C ARG A 140 5.31 20.22 -23.03
N THR A 141 5.01 20.61 -21.80
CA THR A 141 3.64 20.63 -21.26
C THR A 141 3.00 21.99 -21.52
N VAL A 142 1.76 21.99 -21.99
CA VAL A 142 0.96 23.19 -22.28
C VAL A 142 -0.38 23.08 -21.56
N GLU A 143 -0.79 24.17 -20.94
CA GLU A 143 -2.10 24.32 -20.32
C GLU A 143 -3.14 24.55 -21.42
N ASP A 144 -4.16 23.69 -21.51
CA ASP A 144 -5.33 23.96 -22.36
C ASP A 144 -6.32 24.84 -21.58
N ASN A 145 -6.99 25.76 -22.28
CA ASN A 145 -7.99 26.67 -21.69
C ASN A 145 -9.30 25.94 -21.31
N SER A 146 -9.35 24.61 -21.46
CA SER A 146 -10.48 23.78 -21.07
C SER A 146 -10.31 23.26 -19.64
N TRP A 147 -11.39 23.19 -18.87
CA TRP A 147 -11.41 22.66 -17.50
C TRP A 147 -11.03 21.17 -17.38
N ARG A 148 -10.55 20.51 -18.46
CA ARG A 148 -10.48 19.05 -18.59
C ARG A 148 -9.20 18.43 -19.17
N GLY A 149 -8.12 19.15 -19.49
CA GLY A 149 -6.93 18.45 -19.99
C GLY A 149 -5.64 19.25 -20.02
N GLN A 150 -4.53 18.57 -19.72
CA GLN A 150 -3.17 19.06 -19.99
C GLN A 150 -2.69 18.47 -21.30
N GLU A 151 -1.97 19.24 -22.11
CA GLU A 151 -1.47 18.75 -23.40
C GLU A 151 0.03 18.59 -23.36
N VAL A 152 0.52 17.46 -23.86
CA VAL A 152 1.96 17.22 -24.03
C VAL A 152 2.31 17.37 -25.51
N LEU A 153 3.20 18.29 -25.81
CA LEU A 153 3.77 18.49 -27.13
C LEU A 153 5.13 17.82 -27.19
N LEU A 154 5.28 16.88 -28.13
CA LEU A 154 6.54 16.24 -28.45
C LEU A 154 7.04 16.83 -29.77
N SER A 155 8.21 17.45 -29.75
CA SER A 155 8.78 18.16 -30.91
C SER A 155 10.17 17.63 -31.28
N CYS A 156 10.51 17.61 -32.55
CA CYS A 156 11.86 17.30 -33.03
C CYS A 156 12.26 18.27 -34.15
N PHE A 157 13.56 18.59 -34.24
CA PHE A 157 14.13 19.33 -35.36
C PHE A 157 14.24 18.42 -36.60
N SER A 158 13.09 18.13 -37.21
CA SER A 158 12.99 17.30 -38.40
C SER A 158 11.71 17.63 -39.16
N THR A 159 11.73 17.47 -40.47
CA THR A 159 10.55 17.58 -41.35
C THR A 159 9.76 16.27 -41.45
N SER A 160 10.23 15.18 -40.82
CA SER A 160 9.62 13.85 -40.90
C SER A 160 9.08 13.39 -39.54
N PRO A 161 7.84 12.85 -39.48
CA PRO A 161 7.24 12.35 -38.24
C PRO A 161 7.85 11.03 -37.75
N ARG A 162 8.57 10.30 -38.62
CA ARG A 162 9.02 8.92 -38.35
C ARG A 162 9.80 8.78 -37.05
N ILE A 163 10.66 9.75 -36.74
CA ILE A 163 11.46 9.70 -35.51
C ILE A 163 10.61 9.80 -34.24
N LEU A 164 9.52 10.56 -34.29
CA LEU A 164 8.60 10.67 -33.15
C LEU A 164 7.73 9.41 -33.02
N GLN A 165 7.36 8.79 -34.14
CA GLN A 165 6.64 7.52 -34.16
C GLN A 165 7.50 6.39 -33.58
N ASP A 166 8.74 6.24 -34.07
CA ASP A 166 9.71 5.28 -33.56
C ASP A 166 9.94 5.46 -32.04
N PHE A 167 9.99 6.72 -31.58
CA PHE A 167 10.14 7.03 -30.17
C PHE A 167 8.93 6.57 -29.35
N LEU A 168 7.70 6.86 -29.80
CA LEU A 168 6.49 6.42 -29.11
C LEU A 168 6.35 4.88 -29.11
N ASP A 169 6.74 4.21 -30.19
CA ASP A 169 6.76 2.75 -30.27
C ASP A 169 7.79 2.14 -29.29
N ASP A 170 8.98 2.75 -29.16
CA ASP A 170 9.97 2.33 -28.15
C ASP A 170 9.46 2.57 -26.72
N CYS A 171 8.80 3.71 -26.45
CA CYS A 171 8.16 3.97 -25.14
C CYS A 171 7.08 2.92 -24.85
N ARG A 172 6.27 2.57 -25.85
CA ARG A 172 5.26 1.51 -25.73
C ARG A 172 5.90 0.16 -25.42
N ALA A 173 6.96 -0.23 -26.13
CA ALA A 173 7.66 -1.48 -25.88
C ALA A 173 8.27 -1.56 -24.46
N ILE A 174 8.77 -0.43 -23.93
CA ILE A 174 9.25 -0.33 -22.54
C ILE A 174 8.08 -0.47 -21.56
N TYR A 175 6.97 0.20 -21.83
CA TYR A 175 5.75 0.11 -21.01
C TYR A 175 5.20 -1.33 -20.98
N GLU A 176 5.13 -1.99 -22.13
CA GLU A 176 4.72 -3.39 -22.28
C GLU A 176 5.68 -4.34 -21.54
N LYS A 177 7.01 -4.12 -21.62
CA LYS A 177 7.98 -4.89 -20.82
C LYS A 177 7.78 -4.72 -19.32
N SER A 178 7.44 -3.52 -18.85
CA SER A 178 7.15 -3.24 -17.42
C SER A 178 5.81 -3.82 -16.95
N SER A 179 4.91 -4.10 -17.90
CA SER A 179 3.58 -4.69 -17.69
C SER A 179 3.57 -6.21 -17.91
N LYS A 180 4.63 -6.79 -18.49
CA LYS A 180 4.75 -8.23 -18.74
C LYS A 180 4.69 -9.00 -17.43
N GLY A 181 3.86 -10.04 -17.38
CA GLY A 181 3.66 -10.83 -16.17
C GLY A 181 2.66 -10.22 -15.19
N LYS A 182 1.92 -9.17 -15.58
CA LYS A 182 0.84 -8.57 -14.79
C LYS A 182 -0.49 -8.63 -15.54
N THR A 183 -1.55 -8.93 -14.81
CA THR A 183 -2.93 -8.89 -15.29
C THR A 183 -3.58 -7.61 -14.78
N ALA A 184 -4.14 -6.80 -15.68
CA ALA A 184 -4.90 -5.62 -15.28
C ALA A 184 -6.34 -6.02 -14.92
N VAL A 185 -6.85 -5.46 -13.83
CA VAL A 185 -8.22 -5.66 -13.37
C VAL A 185 -8.95 -4.33 -13.49
N TYR A 186 -9.96 -4.32 -14.37
CA TYR A 186 -10.85 -3.20 -14.59
C TYR A 186 -12.17 -3.43 -13.86
N VAL A 187 -12.71 -2.37 -13.28
CA VAL A 187 -14.02 -2.36 -12.61
C VAL A 187 -14.91 -1.28 -13.23
N ASN A 188 -16.21 -1.55 -13.23
CA ASN A 188 -17.21 -0.65 -13.80
C ASN A 188 -17.66 0.44 -12.81
N GLY A 189 -17.58 1.70 -13.26
CA GLY A 189 -18.34 2.85 -12.75
C GLY A 189 -19.18 3.44 -13.89
N ASP A 190 -19.02 4.72 -14.20
CA ASP A 190 -19.56 5.35 -15.43
C ASP A 190 -18.84 4.92 -16.73
N GLY A 191 -17.73 4.20 -16.57
CA GLY A 191 -16.87 3.61 -17.59
C GLY A 191 -15.95 2.54 -16.97
N TRP A 192 -15.08 1.95 -17.79
CA TRP A 192 -14.05 1.03 -17.30
C TRP A 192 -12.91 1.80 -16.65
N THR A 193 -12.65 1.51 -15.38
CA THR A 193 -11.54 2.11 -14.63
C THR A 193 -10.57 1.02 -14.20
N LEU A 194 -9.27 1.27 -14.33
CA LEU A 194 -8.25 0.35 -13.87
C LEU A 194 -8.27 0.34 -12.33
N ALA A 195 -8.69 -0.76 -11.72
CA ALA A 195 -8.68 -0.92 -10.28
C ALA A 195 -7.27 -1.25 -9.78
N LYS A 196 -6.63 -2.27 -10.37
CA LYS A 196 -5.32 -2.76 -9.93
C LYS A 196 -4.65 -3.58 -11.02
N ARG A 197 -3.31 -3.58 -11.06
CA ARG A 197 -2.51 -4.58 -11.78
C ARG A 197 -2.02 -5.61 -10.78
N HIS A 198 -2.34 -6.87 -10.99
CA HIS A 198 -1.86 -7.99 -10.18
C HIS A 198 -0.77 -8.72 -10.92
N ASP A 199 0.24 -9.22 -10.22
CA ASP A 199 1.14 -10.22 -10.80
C ASP A 199 0.30 -11.42 -11.25
N GLN A 200 0.64 -11.99 -12.40
CA GLN A 200 -0.04 -13.17 -12.94
C GLN A 200 -0.03 -14.27 -11.89
N ARG A 201 -1.24 -14.67 -11.46
CA ARG A 201 -1.41 -15.72 -10.47
C ARG A 201 -1.08 -17.06 -11.11
N PRO A 202 -0.04 -17.80 -10.66
CA PRO A 202 0.26 -19.11 -11.22
C PRO A 202 -0.91 -20.06 -11.05
N MET A 203 -1.21 -20.85 -12.07
CA MET A 203 -2.32 -21.81 -12.07
C MET A 203 -2.20 -22.84 -10.94
N ASP A 204 -0.98 -23.18 -10.53
CA ASP A 204 -0.68 -24.09 -9.42
C ASP A 204 -1.24 -23.62 -8.07
N THR A 205 -1.53 -22.32 -7.92
CA THR A 205 -2.11 -21.76 -6.69
C THR A 205 -3.61 -22.04 -6.56
N VAL A 206 -4.25 -22.58 -7.60
CA VAL A 206 -5.66 -22.98 -7.61
C VAL A 206 -5.70 -24.50 -7.51
N ILE A 207 -5.98 -25.01 -6.32
CA ILE A 207 -6.04 -26.45 -6.06
C ILE A 207 -7.43 -26.97 -6.40
N LEU A 208 -7.53 -27.63 -7.55
CA LEU A 208 -8.72 -28.30 -8.08
C LEU A 208 -8.29 -29.67 -8.62
N PRO A 209 -9.22 -30.64 -8.74
CA PRO A 209 -8.94 -31.90 -9.44
C PRO A 209 -8.33 -31.62 -10.82
N GLU A 210 -7.23 -32.28 -11.13
CA GLU A 210 -6.44 -31.96 -12.32
C GLU A 210 -7.22 -32.15 -13.63
N VAL A 211 -8.17 -33.09 -13.65
CA VAL A 211 -9.05 -33.31 -14.81
C VAL A 211 -9.92 -32.09 -15.10
N VAL A 212 -10.56 -31.52 -14.07
CA VAL A 212 -11.44 -30.36 -14.22
C VAL A 212 -10.64 -29.13 -14.62
N LYS A 213 -9.47 -28.94 -14.00
CA LYS A 213 -8.56 -27.83 -14.29
C LYS A 213 -8.07 -27.89 -15.74
N ARG A 214 -7.62 -29.06 -16.21
CA ARG A 214 -7.14 -29.24 -17.59
C ARG A 214 -8.25 -29.05 -18.61
N ASP A 215 -9.41 -29.68 -18.41
CA ASP A 215 -10.55 -29.54 -19.34
C ASP A 215 -10.98 -28.07 -19.52
N PHE A 216 -10.95 -27.28 -18.45
CA PHE A 216 -11.21 -25.84 -18.55
C PHE A 216 -10.12 -25.09 -19.30
N LEU A 217 -8.84 -25.35 -19.01
CA LEU A 217 -7.73 -24.63 -19.64
C LEU A 217 -7.57 -24.99 -21.11
N ASP A 218 -7.71 -26.26 -21.47
CA ASP A 218 -7.62 -26.72 -22.85
C ASP A 218 -8.75 -26.11 -23.68
N ASP A 219 -9.95 -26.00 -23.12
CA ASP A 219 -11.09 -25.34 -23.78
C ASP A 219 -10.89 -23.84 -24.00
N VAL A 220 -10.35 -23.13 -22.99
CA VAL A 220 -10.02 -21.71 -23.14
C VAL A 220 -8.88 -21.53 -24.14
N ALA A 221 -7.88 -22.42 -24.13
CA ALA A 221 -6.75 -22.38 -25.06
C ALA A 221 -7.22 -22.61 -26.51
N GLU A 222 -8.06 -23.62 -26.74
CA GLU A 222 -8.68 -23.89 -28.04
C GLU A 222 -9.51 -22.70 -28.51
N TYR A 223 -10.34 -22.12 -27.64
CA TYR A 223 -11.13 -20.95 -27.99
C TYR A 223 -10.27 -19.74 -28.34
N LEU A 224 -9.17 -19.48 -27.62
CA LEU A 224 -8.29 -18.33 -27.84
C LEU A 224 -7.28 -18.52 -28.99
N ASP A 225 -7.23 -19.71 -29.59
CA ASP A 225 -6.33 -20.00 -30.70
C ASP A 225 -6.66 -19.09 -31.91
N PRO A 226 -5.64 -18.46 -32.56
CA PRO A 226 -5.86 -17.63 -33.74
C PRO A 226 -6.64 -18.33 -34.87
N ASP A 227 -6.47 -19.64 -35.04
CA ASP A 227 -7.15 -20.43 -36.07
C ASP A 227 -8.61 -20.70 -35.70
N ALA A 228 -8.94 -20.78 -34.40
CA ALA A 228 -10.31 -20.95 -33.94
C ALA A 228 -11.20 -19.80 -34.41
N ARG A 229 -10.74 -18.54 -34.27
CA ARG A 229 -11.49 -17.38 -34.78
C ARG A 229 -11.82 -17.51 -36.26
N SER A 230 -10.85 -17.95 -37.06
CA SER A 230 -11.05 -18.16 -38.50
C SER A 230 -12.07 -19.27 -38.78
N TRP A 231 -12.06 -20.34 -37.99
CA TRP A 231 -13.04 -21.42 -38.07
C TRP A 231 -14.47 -20.97 -37.74
N TYR A 232 -14.67 -20.23 -36.64
CA TYR A 232 -16.00 -19.69 -36.27
C TYR A 232 -16.53 -18.76 -37.38
N ASN A 233 -15.68 -17.86 -37.88
CA ASN A 233 -16.02 -16.95 -38.98
C ASN A 233 -16.37 -17.68 -40.28
N TYR A 234 -15.64 -18.74 -40.62
CA TYR A 234 -15.90 -19.57 -41.80
C TYR A 234 -17.25 -20.29 -41.68
N ARG A 235 -17.56 -20.80 -40.48
CA ARG A 235 -18.84 -21.47 -40.17
C ARG A 235 -20.01 -20.51 -39.93
N LYS A 236 -19.78 -19.19 -39.92
CA LYS A 236 -20.78 -18.16 -39.60
C LYS A 236 -21.41 -18.34 -38.21
N LEU A 237 -20.61 -18.84 -37.27
CA LEU A 237 -20.98 -18.97 -35.86
C LEU A 237 -20.43 -17.78 -35.08
N PRO A 238 -21.18 -17.22 -34.11
CA PRO A 238 -20.66 -16.16 -33.24
C PRO A 238 -19.43 -16.64 -32.46
N TYR A 239 -18.35 -15.86 -32.50
CA TYR A 239 -17.10 -16.19 -31.80
C TYR A 239 -17.16 -15.70 -30.34
N ARG A 240 -17.79 -16.51 -29.49
CA ARG A 240 -18.03 -16.27 -28.06
C ARG A 240 -17.82 -17.55 -27.26
N ARG A 241 -17.41 -17.42 -26.00
CA ARG A 241 -17.32 -18.55 -25.07
C ARG A 241 -17.72 -18.13 -23.67
N GLY A 242 -18.74 -18.78 -23.12
CA GLY A 242 -19.26 -18.54 -21.78
C GLY A 242 -19.04 -19.70 -20.82
N TYR A 243 -18.63 -19.39 -19.58
CA TYR A 243 -18.40 -20.36 -18.52
C TYR A 243 -19.24 -20.04 -17.28
N MET A 244 -19.88 -21.04 -16.70
CA MET A 244 -20.57 -20.95 -15.41
C MET A 244 -19.77 -21.69 -14.34
N LEU A 245 -19.26 -20.98 -13.34
CA LEU A 245 -18.59 -21.55 -12.18
C LEU A 245 -19.56 -21.52 -10.99
N HIS A 246 -19.97 -22.68 -10.49
CA HIS A 246 -20.94 -22.76 -9.39
C HIS A 246 -20.48 -23.66 -8.26
N GLY A 247 -20.88 -23.35 -7.02
CA GLY A 247 -20.54 -24.16 -5.85
C GLY A 247 -20.54 -23.34 -4.57
N LYS A 248 -20.31 -23.98 -3.42
CA LYS A 248 -20.35 -23.29 -2.12
C LYS A 248 -19.34 -22.12 -2.04
N PRO A 249 -19.57 -21.12 -1.16
CA PRO A 249 -18.59 -20.06 -0.90
C PRO A 249 -17.23 -20.62 -0.48
N GLY A 250 -16.14 -19.90 -0.78
CA GLY A 250 -14.78 -20.31 -0.36
C GLY A 250 -14.16 -21.48 -1.14
N THR A 251 -14.76 -21.89 -2.26
CA THR A 251 -14.26 -23.02 -3.08
C THR A 251 -13.27 -22.65 -4.19
N GLY A 252 -13.03 -21.36 -4.42
CA GLY A 252 -12.01 -20.89 -5.38
C GLY A 252 -12.51 -20.51 -6.78
N LYS A 253 -13.83 -20.30 -6.97
CA LYS A 253 -14.44 -19.86 -8.24
C LYS A 253 -13.76 -18.64 -8.86
N SER A 254 -13.70 -17.52 -8.13
CA SER A 254 -13.02 -16.30 -8.59
C SER A 254 -11.52 -16.53 -8.77
N SER A 255 -10.89 -17.30 -7.86
CA SER A 255 -9.46 -17.62 -7.95
C SER A 255 -9.09 -18.31 -9.28
N LEU A 256 -9.94 -19.21 -9.80
CA LEU A 256 -9.74 -19.84 -11.11
C LEU A 256 -9.80 -18.80 -12.24
N ALA A 257 -10.77 -17.89 -12.23
CA ALA A 257 -10.90 -16.84 -13.25
C ALA A 257 -9.66 -15.93 -13.29
N PHE A 258 -9.16 -15.49 -12.13
CA PHE A 258 -7.94 -14.68 -12.04
C PHE A 258 -6.70 -15.42 -12.54
N ALA A 259 -6.55 -16.70 -12.19
CA ALA A 259 -5.42 -17.52 -12.65
C ALA A 259 -5.48 -17.79 -14.17
N ALA A 260 -6.68 -18.00 -14.71
CA ALA A 260 -6.90 -18.21 -16.14
C ALA A 260 -6.51 -16.99 -16.96
N ALA A 261 -6.97 -15.80 -16.55
CA ALA A 261 -6.58 -14.54 -17.19
C ALA A 261 -5.06 -14.36 -17.20
N GLY A 262 -4.39 -14.65 -16.08
CA GLY A 262 -2.93 -14.60 -16.01
C GLY A 262 -2.24 -15.59 -16.94
N ARG A 263 -2.74 -16.83 -17.03
CA ARG A 263 -2.19 -17.90 -17.89
C ARG A 263 -2.26 -17.58 -19.38
N PHE A 264 -3.32 -16.88 -19.80
CA PHE A 264 -3.60 -16.53 -21.21
C PHE A 264 -3.27 -15.09 -21.57
N ASP A 265 -2.66 -14.33 -20.65
CA ASP A 265 -2.29 -12.92 -20.83
C ASP A 265 -3.50 -12.05 -21.23
N LEU A 266 -4.61 -12.25 -20.52
CA LEU A 266 -5.85 -11.49 -20.69
C LEU A 266 -6.02 -10.52 -19.53
N ASP A 267 -6.49 -9.30 -19.84
CA ASP A 267 -6.99 -8.39 -18.83
C ASP A 267 -8.41 -8.78 -18.38
N ILE A 268 -8.71 -8.53 -17.10
CA ILE A 268 -9.97 -8.92 -16.46
C ILE A 268 -10.86 -7.68 -16.33
N TYR A 269 -12.12 -7.83 -16.72
CA TYR A 269 -13.16 -6.83 -16.60
C TYR A 269 -14.24 -7.34 -15.66
N VAL A 270 -14.19 -6.88 -14.41
CA VAL A 270 -15.14 -7.28 -13.37
C VAL A 270 -16.37 -6.40 -13.46
N LEU A 271 -17.50 -7.00 -13.77
CA LEU A 271 -18.78 -6.31 -13.95
C LEU A 271 -19.66 -6.52 -12.72
N ASN A 272 -19.77 -5.48 -11.90
CA ASN A 272 -20.72 -5.40 -10.79
C ASN A 272 -22.03 -4.76 -11.26
N LEU A 273 -23.08 -5.56 -11.38
CA LEU A 273 -24.37 -5.15 -11.92
C LEU A 273 -25.24 -4.35 -10.94
N THR A 274 -24.87 -4.27 -9.66
CA THR A 274 -25.70 -3.59 -8.63
C THR A 274 -25.73 -2.06 -8.76
N LYS A 275 -24.79 -1.47 -9.51
CA LYS A 275 -24.62 0.00 -9.63
C LYS A 275 -24.77 0.51 -11.06
N VAL A 276 -25.36 -0.26 -11.96
CA VAL A 276 -25.37 0.02 -13.40
C VAL A 276 -26.81 0.05 -13.93
N SER A 277 -27.09 0.96 -14.87
CA SER A 277 -28.33 0.98 -15.67
C SER A 277 -28.11 0.34 -17.05
N ASP A 278 -29.18 -0.07 -17.74
CA ASP A 278 -29.08 -0.74 -19.05
C ASP A 278 -28.30 0.09 -20.09
N LYS A 279 -28.47 1.43 -20.09
CA LYS A 279 -27.72 2.32 -20.99
C LYS A 279 -26.22 2.35 -20.68
N THR A 280 -25.87 2.41 -19.40
CA THR A 280 -24.47 2.38 -18.97
C THR A 280 -23.85 1.01 -19.25
N LEU A 281 -24.62 -0.07 -19.06
CA LEU A 281 -24.19 -1.42 -19.38
C LEU A 281 -23.88 -1.60 -20.87
N GLN A 282 -24.77 -1.13 -21.76
CA GLN A 282 -24.52 -1.13 -23.20
C GLN A 282 -23.23 -0.40 -23.56
N LYS A 283 -23.01 0.78 -22.96
CA LYS A 283 -21.79 1.56 -23.16
C LYS A 283 -20.54 0.80 -22.67
N LEU A 284 -20.62 0.14 -21.52
CA LEU A 284 -19.52 -0.66 -20.97
C LEU A 284 -19.18 -1.84 -21.88
N LEU A 285 -20.18 -2.63 -22.31
CA LEU A 285 -19.96 -3.81 -23.14
C LEU A 285 -19.42 -3.47 -24.55
N ARG A 286 -19.84 -2.33 -25.13
CA ARG A 286 -19.28 -1.85 -26.42
C ARG A 286 -17.85 -1.35 -26.30
N ASN A 287 -17.46 -0.82 -25.14
CA ASN A 287 -16.11 -0.29 -24.91
C ASN A 287 -15.12 -1.36 -24.40
N LEU A 288 -15.52 -2.63 -24.36
CA LEU A 288 -14.64 -3.72 -23.97
C LEU A 288 -13.64 -4.05 -25.11
N PRO A 289 -12.39 -4.41 -24.81
CA PRO A 289 -11.48 -4.94 -25.81
C PRO A 289 -11.99 -6.23 -26.44
N ALA A 290 -11.50 -6.56 -27.64
CA ALA A 290 -11.84 -7.79 -28.34
C ALA A 290 -11.19 -9.05 -27.72
N ARG A 291 -10.12 -8.92 -26.94
CA ARG A 291 -9.39 -10.03 -26.31
C ARG A 291 -9.24 -9.78 -24.82
N CYS A 292 -10.28 -10.08 -24.06
CA CYS A 292 -10.32 -9.91 -22.61
C CYS A 292 -11.17 -10.99 -21.94
N LEU A 293 -11.05 -11.08 -20.62
CA LEU A 293 -11.90 -11.91 -19.76
C LEU A 293 -12.90 -11.02 -19.04
N VAL A 294 -14.20 -11.27 -19.22
CA VAL A 294 -15.28 -10.59 -18.50
C VAL A 294 -15.72 -11.48 -17.35
N LEU A 295 -15.66 -10.95 -16.12
CA LEU A 295 -16.04 -11.67 -14.90
C LEU A 295 -17.31 -11.06 -14.31
N LEU A 296 -18.35 -11.88 -14.15
CA LEU A 296 -19.59 -11.53 -13.49
C LEU A 296 -19.68 -12.31 -12.18
N GLU A 297 -19.46 -11.63 -11.06
CA GLU A 297 -19.47 -12.26 -9.74
C GLU A 297 -20.87 -12.27 -9.10
N ASP A 298 -21.18 -13.36 -8.40
CA ASP A 298 -22.37 -13.53 -7.54
C ASP A 298 -23.70 -13.15 -8.24
N ILE A 299 -23.93 -13.70 -9.43
CA ILE A 299 -25.12 -13.38 -10.24
C ILE A 299 -26.44 -13.77 -9.56
N ASP A 300 -26.41 -14.68 -8.59
CA ASP A 300 -27.55 -15.12 -7.79
C ASP A 300 -28.05 -14.03 -6.82
N ALA A 301 -27.18 -13.10 -6.41
CA ALA A 301 -27.59 -11.97 -5.57
C ALA A 301 -28.57 -11.03 -6.28
N ILE A 302 -28.50 -10.95 -7.61
CA ILE A 302 -29.33 -10.09 -8.45
C ILE A 302 -30.73 -10.69 -8.62
N GLU A 303 -30.82 -12.00 -8.81
CA GLU A 303 -32.11 -12.70 -8.89
C GLU A 303 -32.84 -12.72 -7.55
N ALA A 304 -32.10 -12.88 -6.44
CA ALA A 304 -32.67 -12.80 -5.09
C ALA A 304 -33.17 -11.38 -4.74
N ALA A 305 -32.66 -10.33 -5.40
CA ALA A 305 -33.20 -8.97 -5.27
C ALA A 305 -34.52 -8.81 -6.05
N LYS A 306 -34.69 -9.52 -7.18
CA LYS A 306 -35.95 -9.53 -7.94
C LYS A 306 -37.09 -10.23 -7.21
N SER A 307 -36.83 -11.37 -6.56
CA SER A 307 -37.88 -12.13 -5.86
C SER A 307 -38.51 -11.37 -4.69
N ARG A 308 -37.76 -10.48 -4.02
CA ARG A 308 -38.29 -9.62 -2.94
C ARG A 308 -39.19 -8.48 -3.43
N VAL A 309 -39.07 -8.09 -4.69
CA VAL A 309 -39.93 -7.05 -5.30
C VAL A 309 -41.25 -7.66 -5.81
N GLY A 310 -41.27 -8.98 -6.07
CA GLY A 310 -42.45 -9.69 -6.57
C GLY A 310 -43.53 -9.98 -5.53
N ASP A 311 -43.21 -10.03 -4.24
CA ASP A 311 -44.15 -10.45 -3.17
C ASP A 311 -44.92 -9.31 -2.49
N VAL A 312 -44.68 -8.05 -2.84
CA VAL A 312 -45.47 -6.92 -2.33
C VAL A 312 -46.43 -6.44 -3.42
N ALA A 313 -47.53 -7.16 -3.55
CA ALA A 313 -48.69 -6.68 -4.30
C ALA A 313 -49.22 -5.40 -3.62
N GLY A 314 -49.01 -4.24 -4.27
CA GLY A 314 -49.75 -3.01 -3.97
C GLY A 314 -48.95 -1.85 -3.38
N SER A 315 -47.96 -1.32 -4.09
CA SER A 315 -47.67 0.11 -4.03
C SER A 315 -47.03 0.58 -5.32
N LYS A 316 -47.80 1.29 -6.14
CA LYS A 316 -47.31 2.05 -7.27
C LYS A 316 -46.55 3.26 -6.73
N ASN A 317 -45.24 3.13 -6.56
CA ASN A 317 -44.34 4.28 -6.47
C ASN A 317 -43.53 4.36 -7.77
N GLU A 318 -43.80 5.42 -8.53
CA GLU A 318 -43.18 5.82 -9.79
C GLU A 318 -41.75 6.36 -9.57
N ALA A 319 -40.90 5.54 -8.96
CA ALA A 319 -39.44 5.74 -8.89
C ALA A 319 -38.71 4.40 -9.09
N ALA A 320 -39.24 3.54 -9.96
CA ALA A 320 -38.54 2.35 -10.46
C ALA A 320 -37.44 2.79 -11.45
N GLY A 321 -36.37 3.37 -10.92
CA GLY A 321 -35.18 3.72 -11.70
C GLY A 321 -34.44 2.46 -12.13
N ASP A 322 -34.50 2.16 -13.44
CA ASP A 322 -33.42 1.64 -14.30
C ASP A 322 -32.53 0.50 -13.74
N ASN A 323 -33.06 -0.40 -12.92
CA ASN A 323 -32.32 -1.58 -12.45
C ASN A 323 -32.13 -2.57 -13.60
N VAL A 324 -30.86 -2.82 -13.95
CA VAL A 324 -30.46 -3.79 -14.97
C VAL A 324 -31.05 -5.17 -14.67
N THR A 325 -31.65 -5.78 -15.69
CA THR A 325 -32.08 -7.17 -15.61
C THR A 325 -30.97 -8.10 -16.13
N LEU A 326 -30.71 -9.22 -15.46
CA LEU A 326 -29.81 -10.28 -15.96
C LEU A 326 -30.17 -10.71 -17.40
N SER A 327 -31.46 -10.70 -17.74
CA SER A 327 -31.97 -10.93 -19.09
C SER A 327 -31.53 -9.85 -20.08
N GLY A 328 -31.52 -8.57 -19.69
CA GLY A 328 -31.01 -7.44 -20.47
C GLY A 328 -29.51 -7.55 -20.73
N LEU A 329 -28.72 -7.86 -19.71
CA LEU A 329 -27.29 -8.16 -19.86
C LEU A 329 -27.01 -9.27 -20.87
N LEU A 330 -27.74 -10.39 -20.77
CA LEU A 330 -27.55 -11.53 -21.67
C LEU A 330 -27.98 -11.22 -23.10
N ASN A 331 -29.03 -10.42 -23.28
CA ASN A 331 -29.42 -9.96 -24.60
C ASN A 331 -28.34 -9.06 -25.25
N GLU A 332 -27.58 -8.32 -24.45
CA GLU A 332 -26.44 -7.53 -24.94
C GLU A 332 -25.19 -8.40 -25.18
N LEU A 333 -24.97 -9.44 -24.38
CA LEU A 333 -23.87 -10.38 -24.60
C LEU A 333 -24.08 -11.26 -25.85
N ASP A 334 -25.32 -11.61 -26.16
CA ASP A 334 -25.69 -12.42 -27.33
C ASP A 334 -26.14 -11.58 -28.54
N GLY A 335 -26.30 -10.28 -28.37
CA GLY A 335 -26.85 -9.40 -29.38
C GLY A 335 -26.04 -9.40 -30.67
N VAL A 336 -26.73 -9.25 -31.81
CA VAL A 336 -26.13 -9.22 -33.17
C VAL A 336 -25.07 -8.10 -33.32
N ALA A 337 -25.11 -7.09 -32.45
CA ALA A 337 -24.19 -5.95 -32.43
C ALA A 337 -23.07 -6.05 -31.37
N SER A 338 -22.93 -7.19 -30.69
CA SER A 338 -21.93 -7.35 -29.62
C SER A 338 -20.59 -7.77 -30.20
N ASP A 339 -19.47 -7.20 -29.72
CA ASP A 339 -18.15 -7.58 -30.25
C ASP A 339 -17.74 -8.98 -29.79
N GLU A 340 -16.97 -9.66 -30.65
CA GLU A 340 -16.55 -11.05 -30.50
C GLU A 340 -15.13 -11.18 -29.93
N GLY A 341 -14.76 -12.41 -29.51
CA GLY A 341 -13.41 -12.76 -29.06
C GLY A 341 -13.17 -12.66 -27.55
N ARG A 342 -14.24 -12.46 -26.78
CA ARG A 342 -14.20 -12.33 -25.32
C ARG A 342 -14.48 -13.67 -24.66
N VAL A 343 -13.85 -13.90 -23.50
CA VAL A 343 -14.18 -15.02 -22.60
C VAL A 343 -15.07 -14.48 -21.50
N VAL A 344 -16.24 -15.05 -21.29
CA VAL A 344 -17.18 -14.62 -20.24
C VAL A 344 -17.23 -15.68 -19.16
N ILE A 345 -16.97 -15.30 -17.91
CA ILE A 345 -17.07 -16.18 -16.74
C ILE A 345 -18.13 -15.62 -15.79
N LEU A 346 -19.13 -16.44 -15.48
CA LEU A 346 -20.16 -16.15 -14.48
C LEU A 346 -19.88 -17.00 -13.24
N THR A 347 -20.03 -16.41 -12.05
CA THR A 347 -19.93 -17.15 -10.79
C THR A 347 -21.23 -17.08 -10.00
N THR A 348 -21.62 -18.21 -9.38
CA THR A 348 -22.79 -18.29 -8.50
C THR A 348 -22.54 -19.23 -7.32
N ASN A 349 -23.16 -18.96 -6.17
CA ASN A 349 -23.17 -19.89 -5.04
C ASN A 349 -24.35 -20.88 -5.10
N HIS A 350 -25.40 -20.53 -5.84
CA HIS A 350 -26.66 -21.26 -5.92
C HIS A 350 -27.11 -21.38 -7.38
N ILE A 351 -26.69 -22.46 -8.06
CA ILE A 351 -27.07 -22.68 -9.47
C ILE A 351 -28.59 -22.89 -9.64
N ASP A 352 -29.25 -23.40 -8.60
CA ASP A 352 -30.68 -23.63 -8.51
C ASP A 352 -31.53 -22.35 -8.56
N ARG A 353 -30.92 -21.19 -8.27
CA ARG A 353 -31.60 -19.89 -8.32
C ARG A 353 -31.54 -19.22 -9.69
N ILE A 354 -30.61 -19.67 -10.54
CA ILE A 354 -30.33 -19.08 -11.85
C ILE A 354 -31.45 -19.38 -12.85
N ASP A 355 -31.93 -18.35 -13.55
CA ASP A 355 -32.87 -18.49 -14.64
C ASP A 355 -32.30 -19.46 -15.71
N PRO A 356 -33.00 -20.55 -16.08
CA PRO A 356 -32.57 -21.46 -17.13
C PRO A 356 -32.29 -20.79 -18.48
N ALA A 357 -32.83 -19.60 -18.73
CA ALA A 357 -32.51 -18.79 -19.91
C ALA A 357 -31.05 -18.31 -19.94
N VAL A 358 -30.37 -18.21 -18.80
CA VAL A 358 -28.93 -17.89 -18.70
C VAL A 358 -28.07 -19.06 -19.15
N LEU A 359 -28.48 -20.29 -18.80
CA LEU A 359 -27.72 -21.52 -19.03
C LEU A 359 -27.83 -22.07 -20.46
N ARG A 360 -28.39 -21.29 -21.40
CA ARG A 360 -28.57 -21.73 -22.79
C ARG A 360 -27.21 -21.75 -23.53
N PRO A 361 -26.96 -22.76 -24.38
CA PRO A 361 -25.79 -22.78 -25.26
C PRO A 361 -25.68 -21.49 -26.08
N GLY A 362 -24.47 -20.94 -26.20
CA GLY A 362 -24.20 -19.61 -26.76
C GLY A 362 -24.07 -18.50 -25.72
N ARG A 363 -24.68 -18.66 -24.52
CA ARG A 363 -24.48 -17.80 -23.34
C ARG A 363 -23.51 -18.43 -22.35
N VAL A 364 -23.78 -19.69 -22.04
CA VAL A 364 -22.98 -20.55 -21.16
C VAL A 364 -22.77 -21.86 -21.90
N ASP A 365 -21.53 -22.12 -22.30
CA ASP A 365 -21.14 -23.29 -23.08
C ASP A 365 -20.57 -24.39 -22.19
N LYS A 366 -19.90 -24.02 -21.10
CA LYS A 366 -19.38 -24.97 -20.10
C LYS A 366 -19.81 -24.57 -18.70
N THR A 367 -20.24 -25.56 -17.92
CA THR A 367 -20.57 -25.41 -16.50
C THR A 367 -19.60 -26.24 -15.66
N ILE A 368 -18.98 -25.62 -14.66
CA ILE A 368 -17.99 -26.22 -13.78
C ILE A 368 -18.49 -26.16 -12.34
N GLU A 369 -18.63 -27.34 -11.74
CA GLU A 369 -19.03 -27.49 -10.35
C GLU A 369 -17.81 -27.46 -9.42
N PHE A 370 -17.84 -26.55 -8.45
CA PHE A 370 -16.87 -26.43 -7.36
C PHE A 370 -17.41 -27.11 -6.11
N ARG A 371 -16.88 -28.31 -5.86
CA ARG A 371 -17.24 -29.11 -4.69
C ARG A 371 -16.43 -28.72 -3.46
N LEU A 372 -16.88 -29.19 -2.31
CA LEU A 372 -16.11 -29.17 -1.06
C LEU A 372 -14.87 -30.06 -1.19
N THR A 373 -13.96 -30.00 -0.22
CA THR A 373 -12.64 -30.63 -0.33
C THR A 373 -12.75 -32.14 -0.50
N SER A 374 -12.14 -32.66 -1.58
CA SER A 374 -11.89 -34.09 -1.77
C SER A 374 -10.56 -34.48 -1.14
N ARG A 375 -10.32 -35.78 -0.96
CA ARG A 375 -9.02 -36.30 -0.53
C ARG A 375 -7.85 -35.76 -1.38
N GLU A 376 -8.03 -35.72 -2.70
CA GLU A 376 -7.03 -35.19 -3.63
C GLU A 376 -6.76 -33.69 -3.40
N THR A 377 -7.83 -32.90 -3.21
CA THR A 377 -7.75 -31.47 -2.93
C THR A 377 -7.05 -31.20 -1.60
N LEU A 378 -7.34 -31.97 -0.55
CA LEU A 378 -6.71 -31.85 0.77
C LEU A 378 -5.19 -32.10 0.68
N GLN A 379 -4.80 -33.17 -0.01
CA GLN A 379 -3.38 -33.46 -0.26
C GLN A 379 -2.71 -32.34 -1.08
N GLY A 380 -3.42 -31.77 -2.05
CA GLY A 380 -2.94 -30.66 -2.85
C GLY A 380 -2.72 -29.39 -2.03
N LEU A 381 -3.67 -29.04 -1.16
CA LEU A 381 -3.57 -27.88 -0.25
C LEU A 381 -2.42 -28.05 0.75
N PHE A 382 -2.25 -29.23 1.32
CA PHE A 382 -1.15 -29.53 2.23
C PHE A 382 0.21 -29.38 1.52
N ARG A 383 0.35 -29.98 0.33
CA ARG A 383 1.56 -29.87 -0.50
C ARG A 383 1.84 -28.42 -0.90
N PHE A 384 0.80 -27.65 -1.22
CA PHE A 384 0.94 -26.25 -1.60
C PHE A 384 1.58 -25.40 -0.49
N ILE A 385 1.27 -25.67 0.78
CA ILE A 385 1.83 -24.93 1.92
C ILE A 385 3.23 -25.40 2.30
N TYR A 386 3.47 -26.72 2.32
CA TYR A 386 4.68 -27.28 2.93
C TYR A 386 5.76 -27.74 1.95
N MET A 387 5.48 -27.86 0.65
CA MET A 387 6.54 -28.26 -0.30
C MET A 387 7.60 -27.15 -0.47
N PRO A 388 8.90 -27.47 -0.36
CA PRO A 388 9.96 -26.50 -0.57
C PRO A 388 9.94 -25.95 -2.01
N ILE A 389 10.17 -24.64 -2.16
CA ILE A 389 10.16 -23.93 -3.44
C ILE A 389 11.23 -24.52 -4.42
N THR A 390 12.30 -25.10 -3.88
CA THR A 390 13.40 -25.75 -4.64
C THR A 390 13.02 -27.07 -5.32
N SER A 391 11.89 -27.69 -4.95
CA SER A 391 11.42 -28.94 -5.57
C SER A 391 10.97 -28.79 -7.04
N LYS A 392 10.83 -27.55 -7.54
CA LYS A 392 10.52 -27.24 -8.95
C LYS A 392 11.76 -27.06 -9.84
N ILE A 393 12.97 -27.15 -9.28
CA ILE A 393 14.22 -27.10 -10.04
C ILE A 393 14.71 -28.54 -10.21
N GLU A 394 14.70 -29.05 -11.44
CA GLU A 394 15.23 -30.38 -11.76
C GLU A 394 16.69 -30.49 -11.30
N GLY A 395 16.97 -31.37 -10.33
CA GLY A 395 18.33 -31.70 -9.88
C GLY A 395 18.68 -31.42 -8.41
N ALA A 396 17.75 -30.98 -7.56
CA ALA A 396 18.05 -30.78 -6.13
C ALA A 396 17.98 -32.09 -5.32
N GLU A 397 19.09 -32.46 -4.67
CA GLU A 397 19.21 -33.56 -3.70
C GLU A 397 18.39 -33.30 -2.43
N GLY A 398 17.06 -33.46 -2.50
CA GLY A 398 16.11 -33.27 -1.39
C GLY A 398 15.10 -34.40 -1.24
N GLY A 399 15.46 -35.63 -1.62
CA GLY A 399 14.53 -36.75 -1.76
C GLY A 399 13.81 -37.19 -0.48
N GLN A 400 14.41 -37.01 0.70
CA GLN A 400 13.80 -37.46 1.97
C GLN A 400 12.67 -36.54 2.45
N ASP A 401 12.85 -35.22 2.42
CA ASP A 401 11.83 -34.26 2.92
C ASP A 401 10.57 -34.24 2.04
N ILE A 402 10.73 -34.39 0.72
CA ILE A 402 9.61 -34.47 -0.23
C ILE A 402 8.74 -35.70 0.06
N GLN A 403 9.35 -36.86 0.31
CA GLN A 403 8.63 -38.09 0.63
C GLN A 403 7.95 -38.03 2.00
N VAL A 404 8.55 -37.33 2.98
CA VAL A 404 7.93 -37.09 4.29
C VAL A 404 6.68 -36.22 4.13
N ILE A 405 6.76 -35.10 3.41
CA ILE A 405 5.61 -34.21 3.16
C ILE A 405 4.50 -34.93 2.39
N GLN A 406 4.84 -35.77 1.40
CA GLN A 406 3.85 -36.58 0.68
C GLN A 406 3.11 -37.56 1.60
N ARG A 407 3.83 -38.21 2.53
CA ARG A 407 3.21 -39.10 3.53
C ARG A 407 2.33 -38.32 4.50
N LEU A 408 2.81 -37.20 5.04
CA LEU A 408 2.03 -36.33 5.93
C LEU A 408 0.78 -35.77 5.26
N ALA A 409 0.85 -35.41 3.97
CA ALA A 409 -0.32 -34.99 3.20
C ALA A 409 -1.38 -36.09 3.11
N GLY A 410 -0.96 -37.36 2.96
CA GLY A 410 -1.86 -38.51 3.00
C GLY A 410 -2.56 -38.64 4.35
N ILE A 411 -1.79 -38.62 5.44
CA ILE A 411 -2.32 -38.72 6.81
C ILE A 411 -3.25 -37.54 7.13
N PHE A 412 -2.88 -36.32 6.74
CA PHE A 412 -3.72 -35.13 6.88
C PHE A 412 -5.07 -35.33 6.19
N ALA A 413 -5.06 -35.77 4.93
CA ALA A 413 -6.28 -35.96 4.16
C ALA A 413 -7.17 -37.08 4.73
N ASP A 414 -6.58 -38.12 5.33
CA ASP A 414 -7.32 -39.22 5.95
C ASP A 414 -7.94 -38.82 7.32
N ARG A 415 -7.38 -37.79 7.99
CA ARG A 415 -7.91 -37.26 9.28
C ARG A 415 -9.00 -36.19 9.10
N VAL A 416 -9.18 -35.64 7.90
CA VAL A 416 -10.22 -34.64 7.62
C VAL A 416 -11.43 -35.31 6.98
N PRO A 417 -12.65 -35.11 7.51
CA PRO A 417 -13.86 -35.58 6.86
C PRO A 417 -14.01 -35.06 5.42
N GLU A 418 -14.15 -35.97 4.46
CA GLU A 418 -14.29 -35.61 3.05
C GLU A 418 -15.61 -34.86 2.79
N ALA A 419 -15.58 -33.92 1.84
CA ALA A 419 -16.73 -33.12 1.40
C ALA A 419 -17.45 -32.34 2.52
N LYS A 420 -16.79 -32.11 3.67
CA LYS A 420 -17.36 -31.33 4.78
C LYS A 420 -16.93 -29.86 4.75
N PHE A 421 -15.65 -29.61 4.46
CA PHE A 421 -15.05 -28.28 4.52
C PHE A 421 -14.72 -27.74 3.12
N SER A 422 -14.68 -26.42 3.00
CA SER A 422 -14.26 -25.71 1.80
C SER A 422 -12.73 -25.61 1.75
N PRO A 423 -12.13 -25.51 0.55
CA PRO A 423 -10.71 -25.25 0.39
C PRO A 423 -10.22 -24.03 1.19
N ALA A 424 -11.00 -22.96 1.31
CA ALA A 424 -10.64 -21.78 2.08
C ALA A 424 -10.54 -22.05 3.59
N GLU A 425 -11.47 -22.82 4.17
CA GLU A 425 -11.44 -23.18 5.60
C GLU A 425 -10.20 -24.03 5.91
N VAL A 426 -9.93 -25.04 5.08
CA VAL A 426 -8.74 -25.90 5.24
C VAL A 426 -7.46 -25.10 5.04
N LEU A 427 -7.41 -24.22 4.05
CA LEU A 427 -6.24 -23.38 3.81
C LEU A 427 -5.97 -22.42 4.98
N SER A 428 -7.02 -21.85 5.58
CA SER A 428 -6.89 -21.01 6.77
C SER A 428 -6.29 -21.78 7.96
N PHE A 429 -6.74 -23.03 8.18
CA PHE A 429 -6.15 -23.92 9.20
C PHE A 429 -4.67 -24.21 8.92
N LEU A 430 -4.32 -24.53 7.67
CA LEU A 430 -2.94 -24.86 7.29
C LEU A 430 -2.00 -23.64 7.40
N ILE A 431 -2.47 -22.43 7.04
CA ILE A 431 -1.71 -21.19 7.19
C ILE A 431 -1.40 -20.90 8.66
N ALA A 432 -2.35 -21.17 9.57
CA ALA A 432 -2.12 -21.03 11.01
C ALA A 432 -1.01 -21.96 11.53
N HIS A 433 -0.74 -23.07 10.84
CA HIS A 433 0.28 -24.06 11.17
C HIS A 433 1.40 -24.14 10.13
N LYS A 434 1.63 -23.06 9.35
CA LYS A 434 2.54 -23.07 8.19
C LYS A 434 4.00 -23.43 8.48
N ARG A 435 4.42 -23.41 9.76
CA ARG A 435 5.80 -23.69 10.18
C ARG A 435 6.06 -25.16 10.56
N SER A 436 5.03 -25.96 10.82
CA SER A 436 5.20 -27.39 11.15
C SER A 436 4.11 -28.24 10.48
N PRO A 437 4.46 -29.10 9.51
CA PRO A 437 3.51 -30.02 8.88
C PRO A 437 3.03 -31.12 9.85
N GLU A 438 3.85 -31.55 10.81
CA GLU A 438 3.48 -32.55 11.82
C GLU A 438 2.42 -32.00 12.78
N GLU A 439 2.60 -30.77 13.26
CA GLU A 439 1.65 -30.12 14.16
C GLU A 439 0.28 -29.93 13.49
N ALA A 440 0.25 -29.59 12.20
CA ALA A 440 -0.97 -29.51 11.42
C ALA A 440 -1.70 -30.85 11.35
N VAL A 441 -0.97 -31.95 11.13
CA VAL A 441 -1.53 -33.31 11.11
C VAL A 441 -2.10 -33.70 12.47
N ASP A 442 -1.45 -33.33 13.57
CA ASP A 442 -1.89 -33.69 14.92
C ASP A 442 -3.09 -32.88 15.40
N LYS A 443 -3.19 -31.61 15.02
CA LYS A 443 -4.28 -30.71 15.46
C LYS A 443 -5.51 -30.73 14.55
N VAL A 444 -5.43 -31.32 13.35
CA VAL A 444 -6.54 -31.24 12.38
C VAL A 444 -7.81 -31.96 12.86
N ALA A 445 -7.67 -33.07 13.59
CA ALA A 445 -8.82 -33.84 14.07
C ALA A 445 -9.66 -33.03 15.08
N SER A 446 -9.00 -32.37 16.05
CA SER A 446 -9.69 -31.55 17.05
C SER A 446 -10.28 -30.28 16.45
N TRP A 447 -9.65 -29.70 15.43
CA TRP A 447 -10.21 -28.60 14.65
C TRP A 447 -11.48 -29.02 13.89
N ALA A 448 -11.44 -30.17 13.20
CA ALA A 448 -12.57 -30.68 12.41
C ALA A 448 -13.80 -31.06 13.27
N GLU A 449 -13.56 -31.47 14.52
CA GLU A 449 -14.63 -31.70 15.51
C GLU A 449 -15.25 -30.39 16.00
N LYS A 450 -14.42 -29.39 16.30
CA LYS A 450 -14.86 -28.08 16.84
C LYS A 450 -15.66 -27.25 15.83
N GLU A 451 -15.20 -27.19 14.59
CA GLU A 451 -15.87 -26.45 13.50
C GLU A 451 -17.05 -27.24 12.88
N GLY A 452 -17.28 -28.47 13.35
CA GLY A 452 -18.34 -29.35 12.84
C GLY A 452 -19.77 -29.01 13.27
N GLY A 453 -19.97 -27.99 14.11
CA GLY A 453 -21.28 -27.50 14.55
C GLY A 453 -21.71 -26.26 13.77
N ASP A 454 -22.86 -26.36 13.10
CA ASP A 454 -23.61 -25.34 12.34
C ASP A 454 -23.01 -23.93 12.22
N PHE A 455 -22.48 -23.62 11.04
CA PHE A 455 -22.08 -22.27 10.66
C PHE A 455 -23.26 -21.49 10.03
N VAL A 456 -23.59 -20.35 10.66
CA VAL A 456 -24.29 -19.23 10.03
C VAL A 456 -23.23 -18.35 9.36
N PRO A 457 -23.35 -18.00 8.07
CA PRO A 457 -22.37 -17.17 7.40
C PRO A 457 -22.36 -15.78 8.03
N LEU A 458 -21.25 -15.46 8.69
CA LEU A 458 -20.89 -14.08 8.93
C LEU A 458 -20.65 -13.43 7.56
N ARG A 459 -21.68 -12.74 7.06
CA ARG A 459 -21.44 -11.43 6.43
C ARG A 459 -20.87 -10.52 7.51
N SER A 460 -19.62 -10.74 7.88
CA SER A 460 -18.79 -9.67 8.43
C SER A 460 -18.15 -9.00 7.24
N GLN A 461 -18.22 -7.68 7.23
CA GLN A 461 -17.40 -6.85 6.38
C GLN A 461 -15.94 -7.20 6.67
N THR A 462 -15.36 -8.11 5.89
CA THR A 462 -13.92 -8.30 5.81
C THR A 462 -13.44 -7.48 4.63
N SER A 463 -13.23 -6.20 4.89
CA SER A 463 -12.21 -5.45 4.16
C SER A 463 -10.90 -6.22 4.33
N THR A 464 -10.43 -6.73 3.22
CA THR A 464 -9.14 -7.38 2.97
C THR A 464 -7.99 -6.80 3.80
N ILE A 465 -7.48 -7.56 4.78
CA ILE A 465 -6.11 -7.41 5.26
C ILE A 465 -5.23 -8.18 4.26
N ASN A 466 -4.40 -7.43 3.54
CA ASN A 466 -3.33 -8.00 2.71
C ASN A 466 -2.28 -8.60 3.65
N GLU A 467 -1.92 -9.87 3.44
CA GLU A 467 -0.59 -10.36 3.82
C GLU A 467 0.47 -9.55 3.06
N PRO A 468 1.55 -9.07 3.70
CA PRO A 468 2.65 -8.47 2.98
C PRO A 468 3.36 -9.57 2.19
N LYS A 469 3.25 -9.50 0.85
CA LYS A 469 4.15 -10.22 -0.04
C LYS A 469 5.54 -9.61 0.12
N GLY A 470 6.47 -10.40 0.62
CA GLY A 470 7.90 -10.13 0.51
C GLY A 470 8.30 -10.04 -0.97
N SER A 471 8.75 -8.85 -1.38
CA SER A 471 9.72 -8.66 -2.46
C SER A 471 10.09 -7.18 -2.51
N ASN A 472 11.40 -6.91 -2.38
CA ASN A 472 12.14 -5.64 -2.53
C ASN A 472 12.77 -5.03 -1.27
N VAL A 473 12.43 -5.46 -0.06
CA VAL A 473 13.17 -5.03 1.14
C VAL A 473 14.43 -5.87 1.36
N GLY A 474 14.40 -7.15 0.98
CA GLY A 474 15.55 -8.06 1.05
C GLY A 474 16.76 -7.51 0.30
N ILE A 475 16.61 -6.97 -0.91
CA ILE A 475 17.75 -6.52 -1.72
C ILE A 475 18.40 -5.26 -1.13
N ALA A 476 17.63 -4.27 -0.67
CA ALA A 476 18.18 -3.05 -0.07
C ALA A 476 18.78 -3.28 1.32
N ALA A 477 18.18 -4.17 2.14
CA ALA A 477 18.72 -4.54 3.44
C ALA A 477 19.94 -5.47 3.32
N GLN A 478 19.95 -6.41 2.37
CA GLN A 478 21.12 -7.24 2.06
C GLN A 478 22.25 -6.39 1.49
N GLN A 479 21.95 -5.35 0.71
CA GLN A 479 22.94 -4.45 0.13
C GLN A 479 23.55 -3.51 1.18
N LEU A 480 22.74 -2.96 2.10
CA LEU A 480 23.23 -2.22 3.28
C LEU A 480 24.00 -3.12 4.27
N LEU A 481 23.57 -4.38 4.42
CA LEU A 481 24.26 -5.40 5.22
C LEU A 481 25.59 -5.81 4.58
N ASN A 482 25.63 -6.00 3.26
CA ASN A 482 26.86 -6.28 2.51
C ASN A 482 27.83 -5.08 2.50
N GLU A 483 27.31 -3.85 2.46
CA GLU A 483 28.11 -2.63 2.61
C GLU A 483 28.62 -2.42 4.05
N ALA A 484 27.89 -2.90 5.08
CA ALA A 484 28.30 -2.86 6.49
C ALA A 484 29.23 -4.02 6.89
N LEU A 485 29.15 -5.17 6.19
CA LEU A 485 29.99 -6.36 6.37
C LEU A 485 31.27 -6.33 5.52
N ASP A 486 31.49 -5.26 4.74
CA ASP A 486 32.71 -5.05 3.98
C ASP A 486 33.90 -4.96 4.95
N LYS A 487 34.78 -5.98 4.92
CA LYS A 487 35.82 -6.23 5.93
C LYS A 487 36.82 -5.07 6.10
N ASP A 488 36.88 -4.17 5.13
CA ASP A 488 37.77 -3.01 5.13
C ASP A 488 37.18 -1.75 5.81
N LYS A 489 35.93 -1.78 6.32
CA LYS A 489 35.26 -0.61 6.96
C LYS A 489 34.79 -0.82 8.42
N LEU A 490 34.96 -2.01 8.99
CA LEU A 490 34.63 -2.29 10.39
C LEU A 490 35.68 -1.68 11.34
N TYR A 491 35.37 -0.52 11.92
CA TYR A 491 36.07 -0.03 13.10
C TYR A 491 35.29 -0.45 14.37
N GLY A 492 35.47 -1.70 14.81
CA GLY A 492 35.08 -2.18 16.15
C GLY A 492 34.42 -3.57 16.20
N ASP A 493 34.64 -4.30 17.30
CA ASP A 493 34.31 -5.74 17.49
C ASP A 493 32.84 -6.04 17.90
N ARG A 494 31.88 -5.13 17.66
CA ARG A 494 30.51 -5.24 18.20
C ARG A 494 29.43 -4.72 17.24
N ILE A 495 28.28 -5.40 17.17
CA ILE A 495 27.10 -5.02 16.37
C ILE A 495 25.89 -4.81 17.31
N LEU A 496 25.21 -3.67 17.19
CA LEU A 496 23.99 -3.33 17.95
C LEU A 496 22.75 -3.37 17.03
N ARG A 497 21.77 -4.21 17.38
CA ARG A 497 20.44 -4.31 16.77
C ARG A 497 19.38 -3.78 17.73
N ILE A 498 18.52 -2.89 17.25
CA ILE A 498 17.33 -2.41 17.98
C ILE A 498 16.10 -2.77 17.16
N SER A 499 15.20 -3.57 17.73
CA SER A 499 13.95 -3.97 17.10
C SER A 499 12.77 -3.35 17.86
N MET A 500 11.74 -2.91 17.15
CA MET A 500 10.51 -2.38 17.75
C MET A 500 9.32 -3.13 17.17
N TYR A 501 8.49 -3.70 18.04
CA TYR A 501 7.29 -4.42 17.61
C TYR A 501 6.06 -3.93 18.39
N SER A 502 5.12 -3.26 17.71
CA SER A 502 3.82 -2.92 18.29
C SER A 502 2.82 -4.02 17.93
N ASN A 503 2.50 -4.88 18.89
CA ASN A 503 1.50 -5.93 18.71
C ASN A 503 0.11 -5.38 19.06
N ILE A 504 -0.44 -4.59 18.14
CA ILE A 504 -1.85 -4.17 18.13
C ILE A 504 -2.39 -4.65 16.80
N ASN A 505 -3.19 -5.71 16.81
CA ASN A 505 -3.75 -6.38 15.63
C ASN A 505 -4.78 -5.50 14.88
N GLY A 506 -4.44 -4.29 14.43
CA GLY A 506 -5.39 -3.45 13.70
C GLY A 506 -4.96 -2.03 13.34
N ILE A 507 -3.68 -1.69 13.36
CA ILE A 507 -3.19 -0.49 12.65
C ILE A 507 -2.69 -0.93 11.27
N SER A 508 -3.60 -1.40 10.44
CA SER A 508 -3.39 -1.47 8.99
C SER A 508 -4.21 -0.35 8.37
N GLU A 509 -3.51 0.59 7.73
CA GLU A 509 -3.92 1.35 6.54
C GLU A 509 -3.38 2.78 6.45
N ALA A 510 -2.45 3.23 7.31
CA ALA A 510 -1.68 4.45 7.04
C ALA A 510 -0.29 4.43 7.66
N GLY A 511 0.75 4.22 6.85
CA GLY A 511 2.13 4.60 7.20
C GLY A 511 3.15 3.48 7.41
N GLU A 512 3.07 2.36 6.69
CA GLU A 512 4.18 1.39 6.66
C GLU A 512 5.24 1.79 5.61
N LEU A 513 5.98 2.83 5.96
CA LEU A 513 7.39 2.98 5.58
C LEU A 513 8.19 3.79 6.62
N ALA A 514 7.60 4.13 7.77
CA ALA A 514 8.14 5.18 8.64
C ALA A 514 8.25 4.81 10.13
N VAL A 515 8.12 3.54 10.52
CA VAL A 515 8.42 3.10 11.90
C VAL A 515 9.80 2.43 12.02
N PRO A 516 10.27 1.62 11.04
CA PRO A 516 11.54 0.91 11.19
C PRO A 516 12.77 1.71 10.71
N LEU A 517 12.67 2.50 9.62
CA LEU A 517 13.80 3.27 9.06
C LEU A 517 14.18 4.52 9.88
N LEU A 518 13.50 4.74 10.99
CA LEU A 518 13.23 6.07 11.49
C LEU A 518 14.05 6.45 12.72
N LEU A 519 14.24 5.50 13.62
CA LEU A 519 15.12 5.67 14.79
C LEU A 519 16.60 5.77 14.37
N VAL A 520 16.96 5.26 13.19
CA VAL A 520 18.32 5.21 12.64
C VAL A 520 18.98 6.60 12.63
N ARG A 521 18.23 7.66 12.28
CA ARG A 521 18.80 9.01 12.13
C ARG A 521 18.81 9.84 13.43
N PHE A 522 17.90 9.55 14.36
CA PHE A 522 17.89 10.18 15.68
C PHE A 522 19.05 9.64 16.55
N PHE A 523 19.30 8.33 16.49
CA PHE A 523 20.46 7.70 17.13
C PHE A 523 21.79 8.17 16.53
N PHE A 524 21.86 8.41 15.22
CA PHE A 524 23.07 8.95 14.56
C PHE A 524 23.51 10.31 15.13
N ASN A 525 22.58 11.25 15.34
CA ASN A 525 22.90 12.58 15.84
C ASN A 525 23.26 12.60 17.34
N VAL A 526 22.69 11.71 18.15
CA VAL A 526 22.99 11.62 19.59
C VAL A 526 24.29 10.83 19.84
N LEU A 527 24.61 9.83 19.01
CA LEU A 527 25.82 9.02 19.13
C LEU A 527 27.07 9.64 18.49
N HIS A 528 26.93 10.62 17.58
CA HIS A 528 28.07 11.34 16.98
C HIS A 528 28.97 12.07 18.01
N GLY A 529 28.53 12.20 19.26
CA GLY A 529 29.29 12.76 20.37
C GLY A 529 30.14 11.76 21.17
N LEU A 530 30.04 10.44 20.92
CA LEU A 530 30.75 9.42 21.70
C LEU A 530 31.62 8.55 20.77
N ALA A 531 32.91 8.44 21.09
CA ALA A 531 33.87 7.68 20.31
C ALA A 531 33.69 6.15 20.46
N ARG A 532 33.48 5.47 19.31
CA ARG A 532 33.68 4.03 19.00
C ARG A 532 32.75 3.03 19.73
N PRO A 533 31.66 2.56 19.08
CA PRO A 533 31.69 1.39 18.18
C PRO A 533 30.83 1.52 16.90
N THR A 534 31.00 0.61 15.94
CA THR A 534 30.18 0.51 14.70
C THR A 534 28.78 -0.02 15.04
N VAL A 535 27.84 0.89 15.25
CA VAL A 535 26.43 0.56 15.50
C VAL A 535 25.70 0.43 14.16
N VAL A 536 25.19 -0.76 13.84
CA VAL A 536 24.37 -1.03 12.63
C VAL A 536 22.91 -1.21 13.06
N PRO A 537 22.11 -0.12 13.17
CA PRO A 537 20.73 -0.23 13.58
C PRO A 537 19.94 -0.90 12.45
N LEU A 538 19.63 -2.17 12.64
CA LEU A 538 19.02 -2.99 11.61
C LEU A 538 17.57 -3.28 11.98
N VAL A 539 16.65 -2.78 11.16
CA VAL A 539 15.24 -3.13 11.29
C VAL A 539 14.87 -4.08 10.17
N ALA A 540 14.65 -5.32 10.58
CA ALA A 540 14.53 -6.48 9.73
C ALA A 540 13.32 -7.30 10.17
N ASP A 541 12.65 -7.89 9.19
CA ASP A 541 11.68 -8.97 9.42
C ASP A 541 12.40 -10.21 9.99
N LEU A 542 11.64 -11.18 10.54
CA LEU A 542 12.20 -12.41 11.14
C LEU A 542 13.22 -13.11 10.22
N ASP A 543 12.98 -13.11 8.90
CA ASP A 543 13.84 -13.80 7.91
C ASP A 543 15.23 -13.13 7.73
N ALA A 544 15.36 -11.83 7.99
CA ALA A 544 16.65 -11.14 7.99
C ALA A 544 17.39 -11.31 9.32
N SER A 545 16.74 -11.88 10.36
CA SER A 545 17.37 -12.22 11.64
C SER A 545 18.40 -13.32 11.48
N ASP A 546 18.01 -14.40 10.81
CA ASP A 546 18.85 -15.58 10.61
C ASP A 546 20.15 -15.24 9.87
N ALA A 547 20.08 -14.31 8.89
CA ALA A 547 21.24 -13.86 8.14
C ALA A 547 22.24 -13.06 8.99
N ILE A 548 21.75 -12.21 9.89
CA ILE A 548 22.59 -11.39 10.79
C ILE A 548 23.20 -12.25 11.89
N GLU A 549 22.42 -13.18 12.43
CA GLU A 549 22.87 -14.16 13.43
C GLU A 549 23.96 -15.05 12.85
N THR A 550 23.75 -15.55 11.62
CA THR A 550 24.76 -16.33 10.89
C THR A 550 26.03 -15.50 10.63
N ALA A 551 25.91 -14.25 10.20
CA ALA A 551 27.04 -13.38 9.93
C ALA A 551 27.82 -12.99 11.21
N ALA A 552 27.12 -12.67 12.32
CA ALA A 552 27.73 -12.33 13.60
C ALA A 552 28.46 -13.54 14.22
N SER A 553 27.89 -14.74 14.08
CA SER A 553 28.50 -16.00 14.50
C SER A 553 29.77 -16.31 13.69
N GLN A 554 29.73 -16.10 12.36
CA GLN A 554 30.89 -16.30 11.48
C GLN A 554 32.02 -15.28 11.68
N ALA A 555 31.69 -14.07 12.14
CA ALA A 555 32.64 -12.96 12.31
C ALA A 555 33.17 -12.79 13.74
N ASP A 556 32.76 -13.65 14.69
CA ASP A 556 33.17 -13.60 16.11
C ASP A 556 32.83 -12.26 16.83
N ILE A 557 31.68 -11.67 16.49
CA ILE A 557 31.24 -10.35 16.96
C ILE A 557 30.26 -10.47 18.15
N VAL A 558 30.32 -9.54 19.11
CA VAL A 558 29.30 -9.45 20.18
C VAL A 558 28.03 -8.82 19.62
N LEU A 559 26.91 -9.55 19.68
CA LEU A 559 25.58 -9.11 19.23
C LEU A 559 24.80 -8.52 20.40
N LEU A 560 24.44 -7.23 20.31
CA LEU A 560 23.55 -6.57 21.27
C LEU A 560 22.16 -6.42 20.65
N TRP A 561 21.13 -7.03 21.24
CA TRP A 561 19.75 -6.97 20.78
C TRP A 561 18.86 -6.26 21.79
N ILE A 562 18.28 -5.11 21.43
CA ILE A 562 17.31 -4.40 22.27
C ILE A 562 15.95 -4.39 21.57
N GLN A 563 14.96 -5.04 22.15
CA GLN A 563 13.59 -5.14 21.66
C GLN A 563 12.69 -4.17 22.44
N ILE A 564 11.95 -3.29 21.77
CA ILE A 564 10.90 -2.49 22.41
C ILE A 564 9.55 -3.12 22.10
N SER A 565 8.82 -3.51 23.16
CA SER A 565 7.55 -4.23 23.07
C SER A 565 6.42 -3.51 23.82
N GLY A 566 5.18 -3.76 23.42
CA GLY A 566 4.00 -3.15 24.05
C GLY A 566 3.61 -3.85 25.35
N ALA A 567 3.29 -3.08 26.40
CA ALA A 567 2.93 -3.58 27.72
C ALA A 567 1.59 -4.35 27.81
N SER A 568 0.82 -4.42 26.72
CA SER A 568 -0.41 -5.23 26.65
C SER A 568 -0.18 -6.74 26.84
N VAL A 569 1.08 -7.19 26.88
CA VAL A 569 1.46 -8.55 27.32
C VAL A 569 0.96 -8.86 28.74
N LEU A 570 0.81 -7.84 29.57
CA LEU A 570 0.35 -7.98 30.96
C LEU A 570 -1.18 -8.03 31.09
N SER A 571 -1.90 -7.76 30.00
CA SER A 571 -3.35 -7.60 29.97
C SER A 571 -4.11 -8.87 29.57
N GLY A 572 -3.42 -10.02 29.52
CA GLY A 572 -3.96 -11.27 28.96
C GLY A 572 -5.19 -11.79 29.70
N LEU A 573 -5.26 -11.62 31.03
CA LEU A 573 -6.40 -12.06 31.82
C LEU A 573 -7.65 -11.23 31.54
N GLU A 574 -7.52 -9.90 31.51
CA GLU A 574 -8.67 -9.02 31.22
C GLU A 574 -9.20 -9.20 29.81
N VAL A 575 -8.31 -9.47 28.84
CA VAL A 575 -8.70 -9.79 27.47
C VAL A 575 -9.42 -11.13 27.40
N ALA A 576 -8.91 -12.18 28.08
CA ALA A 576 -9.54 -13.50 28.09
C ALA A 576 -10.92 -13.51 28.76
N HIS A 577 -11.13 -12.66 29.77
CA HIS A 577 -12.39 -12.56 30.51
C HIS A 577 -13.32 -11.45 30.02
N HIS A 578 -12.95 -10.71 28.97
CA HIS A 578 -13.67 -9.52 28.50
C HIS A 578 -14.00 -8.51 29.62
N SER A 579 -13.13 -8.39 30.61
CA SER A 579 -13.41 -7.67 31.86
C SER A 579 -12.88 -6.24 31.84
N TYR A 580 -13.23 -5.48 30.80
CA TYR A 580 -12.66 -4.15 30.55
C TYR A 580 -13.14 -3.06 31.52
N GLY A 581 -12.27 -2.10 31.82
CA GLY A 581 -12.59 -0.91 32.61
C GLY A 581 -12.54 -1.11 34.13
N ASN A 582 -12.17 -2.30 34.62
CA ASN A 582 -12.04 -2.60 36.04
C ASN A 582 -10.63 -2.31 36.57
N ALA A 583 -10.54 -1.98 37.86
CA ALA A 583 -9.28 -1.81 38.57
C ALA A 583 -8.55 -3.16 38.70
N SER A 584 -7.22 -3.09 38.78
CA SER A 584 -6.37 -4.20 39.19
C SER A 584 -5.33 -3.69 40.18
N ASP A 585 -5.06 -4.48 41.22
CA ASP A 585 -4.01 -4.18 42.19
C ASP A 585 -2.66 -4.80 41.79
N ARG A 586 -2.62 -5.57 40.67
CA ARG A 586 -1.39 -6.23 40.21
C ARG A 586 -0.46 -5.23 39.54
N VAL A 587 0.67 -4.97 40.19
CA VAL A 587 1.81 -4.22 39.63
C VAL A 587 2.95 -5.20 39.38
N TYR A 588 3.43 -5.27 38.14
CA TYR A 588 4.51 -6.16 37.75
C TYR A 588 5.87 -5.48 37.89
N ASN A 589 6.81 -6.14 38.57
CA ASN A 589 8.18 -5.68 38.75
C ASN A 589 9.15 -6.45 37.85
N ASP A 590 10.03 -5.76 37.14
CA ASP A 590 10.98 -6.39 36.22
C ASP A 590 12.09 -7.22 36.89
N VAL A 591 12.25 -7.10 38.21
CA VAL A 591 13.18 -7.88 39.04
C VAL A 591 12.45 -8.96 39.83
N SER A 592 11.51 -8.58 40.71
CA SER A 592 10.89 -9.53 41.64
C SER A 592 9.89 -10.48 40.95
N ASP A 593 9.26 -10.05 39.87
CA ASP A 593 8.31 -10.87 39.10
C ASP A 593 8.93 -11.45 37.81
N ALA A 594 10.27 -11.43 37.66
CA ALA A 594 10.93 -11.85 36.41
C ALA A 594 10.51 -13.26 35.94
N ALA A 595 10.38 -14.22 36.85
CA ALA A 595 9.92 -15.58 36.51
C ALA A 595 8.47 -15.63 35.99
N ASP A 596 7.59 -14.78 36.53
CA ASP A 596 6.21 -14.66 36.06
C ASP A 596 6.16 -14.03 34.68
N LEU A 597 6.98 -13.01 34.44
CA LEU A 597 7.08 -12.35 33.14
C LEU A 597 7.54 -13.31 32.05
N HIS A 598 8.54 -14.15 32.32
CA HIS A 598 8.95 -15.20 31.38
C HIS A 598 7.83 -16.20 31.08
N ARG A 599 7.06 -16.62 32.09
CA ARG A 599 5.89 -17.51 31.88
C ARG A 599 4.80 -16.83 31.05
N ILE A 600 4.52 -15.55 31.29
CA ILE A 600 3.55 -14.78 30.53
C ILE A 600 4.00 -14.64 29.06
N ILE A 601 5.28 -14.33 28.83
CA ILE A 601 5.85 -14.21 27.48
C ILE A 601 5.79 -15.57 26.76
N ALA A 602 6.20 -16.65 27.43
CA ALA A 602 6.20 -18.00 26.87
C ALA A 602 4.79 -18.50 26.50
N SER A 603 3.80 -18.16 27.34
CA SER A 603 2.39 -18.53 27.12
C SER A 603 1.63 -17.62 26.16
N SER A 604 2.23 -16.51 25.71
CA SER A 604 1.60 -15.54 24.81
C SER A 604 1.85 -15.90 23.34
N PRO A 605 0.85 -16.42 22.59
CA PRO A 605 1.08 -16.88 21.20
C PRO A 605 1.45 -15.74 20.26
N SER A 606 0.94 -14.53 20.53
CA SER A 606 1.19 -13.32 19.77
C SER A 606 2.61 -12.76 19.96
N ARG A 607 3.34 -13.13 21.02
CA ARG A 607 4.64 -12.56 21.40
C ARG A 607 5.82 -13.36 20.85
N VAL A 608 5.78 -13.68 19.56
CA VAL A 608 6.78 -14.53 18.87
C VAL A 608 8.19 -13.91 18.95
N VAL A 609 8.31 -12.59 18.74
CA VAL A 609 9.61 -11.89 18.79
C VAL A 609 10.14 -11.83 20.22
N ASP A 610 9.30 -11.49 21.20
CA ASP A 610 9.74 -11.42 22.60
C ASP A 610 10.22 -12.79 23.09
N ARG A 611 9.55 -13.88 22.69
CA ARG A 611 10.01 -15.26 22.95
C ARG A 611 11.36 -15.58 22.30
N LEU A 612 11.52 -15.24 21.03
CA LEU A 612 12.80 -15.42 20.33
C LEU A 612 13.94 -14.68 21.04
N VAL A 613 13.71 -13.43 21.45
CA VAL A 613 14.72 -12.61 22.14
C VAL A 613 15.10 -13.19 23.50
N THR A 614 14.17 -13.85 24.20
CA THR A 614 14.47 -14.54 25.45
C THR A 614 15.30 -15.82 25.28
N THR A 615 15.15 -16.53 24.16
CA THR A 615 15.87 -17.80 23.90
C THR A 615 17.17 -17.60 23.11
N LEU A 616 17.34 -16.46 22.42
CA LEU A 616 18.49 -16.19 21.55
C LEU A 616 19.85 -16.36 22.25
N ALA A 617 19.95 -16.03 23.53
CA ALA A 617 21.18 -16.17 24.29
C ALA A 617 21.56 -17.63 24.59
N GLU A 618 20.59 -18.55 24.53
CA GLU A 618 20.82 -20.00 24.68
C GLU A 618 21.51 -20.54 23.41
N ASP A 619 21.08 -20.08 22.24
CA ASP A 619 21.63 -20.46 20.94
C ASP A 619 22.92 -19.71 20.59
N GLN A 620 23.11 -18.49 21.12
CA GLN A 620 24.26 -17.62 20.84
C GLN A 620 24.86 -17.08 22.15
N PRO A 621 25.91 -17.71 22.71
CA PRO A 621 26.50 -17.33 24.00
C PRO A 621 27.07 -15.89 24.07
N ARG A 622 27.42 -15.33 22.91
CA ARG A 622 27.93 -13.95 22.76
C ARG A 622 26.83 -12.92 22.48
N ALA A 623 25.57 -13.32 22.47
CA ALA A 623 24.44 -12.40 22.40
C ALA A 623 24.17 -11.76 23.77
N ARG A 624 23.76 -10.50 23.73
CA ARG A 624 23.24 -9.74 24.87
C ARG A 624 21.87 -9.22 24.48
N THR A 625 20.82 -9.77 25.07
CA THR A 625 19.44 -9.39 24.73
C THR A 625 18.77 -8.58 25.84
N ALA A 626 17.94 -7.62 25.46
CA ALA A 626 17.09 -6.86 26.36
C ALA A 626 15.72 -6.61 25.72
N ILE A 627 14.64 -6.75 26.49
CA ILE A 627 13.27 -6.44 26.11
C ILE A 627 12.77 -5.30 26.99
N LEU A 628 12.44 -4.19 26.36
CA LEU A 628 11.92 -2.99 26.99
C LEU A 628 10.42 -2.89 26.75
N TYR A 629 9.62 -3.05 27.80
CA TYR A 629 8.19 -2.84 27.73
C TYR A 629 7.85 -1.36 27.95
N GLY A 630 7.35 -0.72 26.90
CA GLY A 630 6.78 0.62 26.96
C GLY A 630 5.28 0.53 27.26
N PRO A 631 4.80 1.10 28.37
CA PRO A 631 3.38 1.16 28.69
C PRO A 631 2.73 2.31 27.91
N ILE A 632 2.08 3.30 28.52
CA ILE A 632 1.65 4.50 27.77
C ILE A 632 2.91 5.31 27.39
N ILE A 633 3.35 5.19 26.13
CA ILE A 633 4.41 6.02 25.57
C ILE A 633 3.79 7.31 25.05
N TYR A 634 4.12 8.42 25.68
CA TYR A 634 3.59 9.74 25.33
C TYR A 634 4.71 10.73 24.98
N GLY A 635 4.36 11.89 24.42
CA GLY A 635 5.35 12.83 23.92
C GLY A 635 5.49 12.80 22.40
N ARG A 636 6.03 13.88 21.84
CA ARG A 636 6.30 13.99 20.41
C ARG A 636 7.63 13.33 20.09
N GLY A 637 7.59 12.33 19.22
CA GLY A 637 8.80 11.76 18.64
C GLY A 637 9.52 12.81 17.79
N THR A 638 10.83 12.91 17.95
CA THR A 638 11.72 13.78 17.15
C THR A 638 12.28 13.07 15.91
N GLY A 639 11.95 11.78 15.73
CA GLY A 639 12.35 10.99 14.57
C GLY A 639 11.48 11.26 13.32
N PRO A 640 11.95 10.92 12.11
CA PRO A 640 11.32 11.28 10.82
C PRO A 640 9.94 10.64 10.45
N GLY A 641 9.19 10.06 11.40
CA GLY A 641 8.11 9.08 11.13
C GLY A 641 7.02 9.13 12.16
N ASN A 642 6.70 8.04 12.89
CA ASN A 642 5.61 8.15 13.87
C ASN A 642 6.00 9.07 15.04
N GLN A 643 5.65 10.34 14.91
CA GLN A 643 5.88 11.39 15.89
C GLN A 643 4.70 11.53 16.87
N ARG A 644 3.61 10.77 16.67
CA ARG A 644 2.35 10.94 17.40
C ARG A 644 2.04 9.71 18.23
N SER A 645 1.78 9.93 19.52
CA SER A 645 1.31 8.89 20.44
C SER A 645 -0.14 8.47 20.12
N ILE A 646 -0.56 7.31 20.61
CA ILE A 646 -1.86 6.72 20.24
C ILE A 646 -2.95 7.09 21.25
N GLN A 647 -2.79 6.68 22.52
CA GLN A 647 -3.88 6.72 23.51
C GLN A 647 -4.35 8.15 23.83
N ILE A 648 -3.43 9.05 24.18
CA ILE A 648 -3.79 10.44 24.58
C ILE A 648 -4.41 11.22 23.41
N PRO A 649 -3.81 11.26 22.20
CA PRO A 649 -4.40 12.03 21.10
C PRO A 649 -5.70 11.43 20.56
N SER A 650 -5.87 10.10 20.61
CA SER A 650 -7.14 9.47 20.20
C SER A 650 -8.27 9.81 21.17
N LEU A 651 -7.98 9.81 22.46
CA LEU A 651 -8.95 10.17 23.49
C LEU A 651 -9.30 11.67 23.45
N ALA A 652 -8.32 12.54 23.20
CA ALA A 652 -8.55 13.96 22.98
C ALA A 652 -9.43 14.23 21.77
N ARG A 653 -9.16 13.56 20.63
CA ARG A 653 -9.99 13.64 19.43
C ARG A 653 -11.43 13.23 19.68
N ALA A 654 -11.64 12.06 20.29
CA ALA A 654 -12.97 11.55 20.59
C ALA A 654 -13.73 12.50 21.53
N THR A 655 -13.04 13.07 22.52
CA THR A 655 -13.61 14.09 23.42
C THR A 655 -14.13 15.30 22.66
N LEU A 656 -13.33 15.84 21.74
CA LEU A 656 -13.69 17.02 20.95
C LEU A 656 -14.84 16.74 19.98
N GLN A 657 -14.90 15.52 19.41
CA GLN A 657 -15.96 15.12 18.49
C GLN A 657 -17.29 14.89 19.19
N ASN A 658 -17.27 14.25 20.35
CA ASN A 658 -18.46 13.83 21.09
C ASN A 658 -19.00 14.92 22.02
N GLY A 659 -18.18 15.91 22.37
CA GLY A 659 -18.51 16.93 23.37
C GLY A 659 -18.37 16.44 24.82
N TYR A 660 -17.94 15.20 25.03
CA TYR A 660 -17.65 14.59 26.34
C TYR A 660 -16.49 13.60 26.18
N ALA A 661 -15.72 13.35 27.24
CA ALA A 661 -14.63 12.36 27.19
C ALA A 661 -15.14 10.95 27.49
N PRO A 662 -14.92 9.95 26.62
CA PRO A 662 -15.31 8.57 26.89
C PRO A 662 -14.31 7.85 27.82
N HIS A 663 -14.77 6.89 28.63
CA HIS A 663 -13.91 5.91 29.29
C HIS A 663 -14.51 4.51 29.20
N VAL A 664 -13.68 3.47 29.08
CA VAL A 664 -14.17 2.09 28.95
C VAL A 664 -14.64 1.57 30.32
N GLY A 665 -15.83 0.99 30.38
CA GLY A 665 -16.40 0.41 31.59
C GLY A 665 -16.43 1.41 32.76
N LYS A 666 -15.88 1.03 33.92
CA LYS A 666 -15.80 1.93 35.10
C LYS A 666 -14.66 2.97 34.99
N GLY A 667 -13.81 2.90 33.97
CA GLY A 667 -12.67 3.80 33.80
C GLY A 667 -11.56 3.62 34.84
N LEU A 668 -11.55 2.50 35.57
CA LEU A 668 -10.62 2.23 36.65
C LEU A 668 -9.36 1.48 36.22
N SER A 669 -9.33 0.98 34.98
CA SER A 669 -8.15 0.32 34.44
C SER A 669 -7.00 1.31 34.31
N ALA A 670 -5.80 0.90 34.73
CA ALA A 670 -4.64 1.77 34.84
C ALA A 670 -3.42 1.18 34.16
N TRP A 671 -2.68 2.04 33.47
CA TRP A 671 -1.39 1.72 32.87
C TRP A 671 -0.32 2.62 33.46
N SER A 672 0.91 2.09 33.51
CA SER A 672 2.07 2.95 33.70
C SER A 672 2.26 3.86 32.48
N HIS A 673 3.01 4.95 32.62
CA HIS A 673 3.29 5.87 31.53
C HIS A 673 4.74 6.32 31.56
N VAL A 674 5.28 6.67 30.40
CA VAL A 674 6.64 7.18 30.25
C VAL A 674 6.74 8.09 29.02
N HIS A 675 7.54 9.15 29.13
CA HIS A 675 7.78 10.03 28.00
C HIS A 675 8.77 9.36 27.02
N VAL A 676 8.57 9.56 25.71
CA VAL A 676 9.38 8.96 24.64
C VAL A 676 10.88 9.25 24.77
N SER A 677 11.26 10.41 25.31
CA SER A 677 12.67 10.75 25.57
C SER A 677 13.32 9.85 26.63
N ASP A 678 12.57 9.44 27.65
CA ASP A 678 13.12 8.66 28.76
C ASP A 678 13.38 7.21 28.33
N ILE A 679 12.54 6.68 27.43
CA ILE A 679 12.80 5.41 26.74
C ILE A 679 14.11 5.50 25.96
N ALA A 680 14.33 6.58 25.21
CA ALA A 680 15.57 6.76 24.45
C ALA A 680 16.80 6.83 25.38
N GLN A 681 16.69 7.51 26.52
CA GLN A 681 17.75 7.54 27.53
C GLN A 681 18.05 6.15 28.10
N LEU A 682 17.04 5.32 28.35
CA LEU A 682 17.23 3.95 28.83
C LEU A 682 17.97 3.08 27.81
N VAL A 683 17.60 3.19 26.53
CA VAL A 683 18.33 2.49 25.46
C VAL A 683 19.80 2.91 25.42
N LEU A 684 20.10 4.21 25.55
CA LEU A 684 21.49 4.68 25.62
C LEU A 684 22.26 4.12 26.81
N LYS A 685 21.61 4.01 27.98
CA LYS A 685 22.21 3.39 29.18
C LYS A 685 22.51 1.91 28.97
N LEU A 686 21.63 1.17 28.29
CA LEU A 686 21.87 -0.23 27.92
C LEU A 686 23.07 -0.36 26.97
N VAL A 687 23.13 0.49 25.94
CA VAL A 687 24.27 0.50 25.01
C VAL A 687 25.59 0.78 25.72
N GLY A 688 25.62 1.76 26.63
CA GLY A 688 26.80 2.04 27.45
C GLY A 688 27.16 0.85 28.36
N ALA A 689 26.19 0.26 29.04
CA ALA A 689 26.43 -0.90 29.90
C ALA A 689 26.98 -2.11 29.13
N ALA A 690 26.55 -2.30 27.88
CA ALA A 690 27.10 -3.35 27.03
C ALA A 690 28.59 -3.08 26.78
N GLN A 691 28.98 -1.85 26.44
CA GLN A 691 30.36 -1.45 26.14
C GLN A 691 31.32 -1.73 27.30
N ASP A 692 30.91 -1.41 28.54
CA ASP A 692 31.73 -1.53 29.74
C ASP A 692 32.02 -2.99 30.17
N GLY A 693 31.49 -3.99 29.46
CA GLY A 693 31.70 -5.41 29.78
C GLY A 693 30.99 -5.83 31.08
N SER A 694 29.83 -5.22 31.38
CA SER A 694 29.07 -5.43 32.61
C SER A 694 28.31 -6.77 32.69
N ASP A 695 28.92 -7.84 32.19
CA ASP A 695 28.35 -9.19 32.11
C ASP A 695 28.04 -9.83 33.48
N GLN A 696 28.56 -9.25 34.57
CA GLN A 696 28.32 -9.71 35.94
C GLN A 696 27.02 -9.14 36.55
N LYS A 697 26.39 -8.15 35.92
CA LYS A 697 25.12 -7.58 36.40
C LYS A 697 23.94 -8.28 35.70
N PRO A 698 22.77 -8.41 36.36
CA PRO A 698 21.58 -9.02 35.76
C PRO A 698 20.92 -8.04 34.78
N LEU A 699 21.60 -7.74 33.68
CA LEU A 699 21.18 -6.75 32.68
C LEU A 699 20.74 -7.38 31.36
N TRP A 700 21.09 -8.64 31.12
CA TRP A 700 21.05 -9.23 29.79
C TRP A 700 20.32 -10.56 29.79
N ASN A 701 19.87 -10.96 28.60
CA ASN A 701 19.39 -12.30 28.30
C ASN A 701 18.16 -12.66 29.14
N ARG A 702 18.23 -13.73 29.93
CA ARG A 702 17.15 -14.12 30.85
C ARG A 702 16.80 -13.00 31.84
N ASP A 703 17.76 -12.18 32.23
CA ASP A 703 17.53 -11.03 33.11
C ASP A 703 17.25 -9.73 32.35
N GLY A 704 17.24 -9.76 31.02
CA GLY A 704 17.12 -8.58 30.16
C GLY A 704 15.72 -8.01 30.02
N ILE A 705 14.77 -8.24 30.94
CA ILE A 705 13.44 -7.64 30.87
C ILE A 705 13.44 -6.31 31.65
N TYR A 706 12.96 -5.25 31.00
CA TYR A 706 12.91 -3.90 31.54
C TYR A 706 11.51 -3.30 31.42
N PHE A 707 11.06 -2.64 32.49
CA PHE A 707 9.92 -1.72 32.43
C PHE A 707 10.40 -0.27 32.43
N ALA A 708 9.92 0.52 31.47
CA ALA A 708 10.11 1.97 31.49
C ALA A 708 8.82 2.63 32.03
N ASP A 709 8.84 3.00 33.31
CA ASP A 709 7.74 3.71 33.97
C ASP A 709 8.23 5.02 34.60
N ALA A 710 7.40 6.05 34.51
CA ALA A 710 7.54 7.32 35.23
C ALA A 710 6.41 7.54 36.24
N GLY A 711 5.25 6.93 36.02
CA GLY A 711 4.10 6.97 36.89
C GLY A 711 3.02 6.02 36.40
N ARG A 712 1.86 6.03 37.06
CA ARG A 712 0.67 5.23 36.70
C ARG A 712 -0.58 6.08 36.84
N ILE A 713 -1.54 5.88 35.94
CA ILE A 713 -2.79 6.64 35.96
C ILE A 713 -3.96 5.79 35.39
N PRO A 714 -5.16 5.84 36.01
CA PRO A 714 -6.35 5.23 35.44
C PRO A 714 -6.83 5.98 34.18
N PHE A 715 -7.32 5.26 33.17
CA PHE A 715 -7.83 5.89 31.94
C PHE A 715 -9.02 6.81 32.16
N GLY A 716 -9.88 6.54 33.15
CA GLY A 716 -10.96 7.44 33.53
C GLY A 716 -10.46 8.76 34.13
N GLU A 717 -9.25 8.79 34.70
CA GLU A 717 -8.61 10.02 35.15
C GLU A 717 -7.99 10.79 33.98
N ILE A 718 -7.37 10.10 33.02
CA ILE A 718 -6.91 10.72 31.77
C ILE A 718 -8.10 11.37 31.04
N ALA A 719 -9.23 10.67 30.92
CA ALA A 719 -10.44 11.20 30.31
C ALA A 719 -10.95 12.47 31.03
N ARG A 720 -10.97 12.48 32.37
CA ARG A 720 -11.31 13.67 33.17
C ARG A 720 -10.36 14.84 32.93
N LYS A 721 -9.05 14.60 32.89
CA LYS A 721 -8.04 15.63 32.61
C LYS A 721 -8.21 16.22 31.20
N ILE A 722 -8.42 15.37 30.19
CA ILE A 722 -8.69 15.79 28.81
C ILE A 722 -9.98 16.63 28.72
N ALA A 723 -11.07 16.18 29.34
CA ALA A 723 -12.33 16.92 29.36
C ALA A 723 -12.20 18.28 30.06
N ALA A 724 -11.48 18.33 31.18
CA ALA A 724 -11.21 19.57 31.91
C ALA A 724 -10.44 20.59 31.05
N VAL A 725 -9.35 20.16 30.39
CA VAL A 725 -8.60 21.04 29.48
C VAL A 725 -9.45 21.47 28.29
N ALA A 726 -10.20 20.55 27.67
CA ALA A 726 -11.03 20.89 26.51
C ALA A 726 -12.13 21.89 26.86
N ALA A 727 -12.73 21.80 28.06
CA ALA A 727 -13.74 22.73 28.54
C ALA A 727 -13.12 24.09 28.92
N ASP A 728 -11.97 24.10 29.61
CA ASP A 728 -11.24 25.31 30.00
C ASP A 728 -10.80 26.14 28.78
N LYS A 729 -10.33 25.47 27.72
CA LYS A 729 -10.00 26.11 26.43
C LYS A 729 -11.23 26.47 25.58
N GLY A 730 -12.44 26.14 26.04
CA GLY A 730 -13.70 26.43 25.33
C GLY A 730 -13.96 25.59 24.08
N PHE A 731 -13.33 24.41 23.95
CA PHE A 731 -13.57 23.51 22.83
C PHE A 731 -14.80 22.62 23.00
N ILE A 732 -15.22 22.36 24.25
CA ILE A 732 -16.46 21.66 24.61
C ILE A 732 -17.23 22.46 25.67
N ALA A 733 -18.54 22.24 25.79
CA ALA A 733 -19.41 23.04 26.65
C ALA A 733 -19.23 22.76 28.16
N SER A 734 -18.86 21.53 28.52
CA SER A 734 -18.66 21.09 29.90
C SER A 734 -17.60 19.99 29.96
N PRO A 735 -16.89 19.81 31.10
CA PRO A 735 -15.90 18.74 31.27
C PRO A 735 -16.59 17.40 31.58
N GLU A 736 -17.60 17.03 30.78
CA GLU A 736 -18.37 15.81 30.97
C GLU A 736 -17.54 14.58 30.58
N VAL A 737 -17.68 13.51 31.35
CA VAL A 737 -17.05 12.21 31.08
C VAL A 737 -18.12 11.12 31.11
N ARG A 738 -18.12 10.20 30.14
CA ARG A 738 -19.11 9.12 30.05
C ARG A 738 -18.47 7.75 29.90
N ALA A 739 -19.08 6.77 30.55
CA ALA A 739 -18.76 5.37 30.36
C ALA A 739 -19.22 4.90 28.96
N VAL A 740 -18.38 4.12 28.31
CA VAL A 740 -18.69 3.38 27.08
C VAL A 740 -18.39 1.90 27.29
N ASP A 741 -19.13 1.01 26.63
CA ASP A 741 -18.82 -0.42 26.62
C ASP A 741 -17.63 -0.71 25.67
N ALA A 742 -17.21 -1.98 25.64
CA ALA A 742 -16.05 -2.40 24.86
C ALA A 742 -16.27 -2.21 23.34
N ASP A 743 -17.48 -2.46 22.85
CA ASP A 743 -17.80 -2.33 21.42
C ASP A 743 -17.83 -0.85 21.00
N ALA A 744 -18.40 0.01 21.84
CA ALA A 744 -18.42 1.45 21.64
C ALA A 744 -17.02 2.07 21.77
N ALA A 745 -16.12 1.48 22.56
CA ALA A 745 -14.74 1.93 22.69
C ALA A 745 -13.99 1.85 21.36
N GLU A 746 -14.25 0.84 20.52
CA GLU A 746 -13.57 0.65 19.23
C GLU A 746 -13.74 1.82 18.25
N PHE A 747 -14.77 2.66 18.43
CA PHE A 747 -14.93 3.90 17.66
C PHE A 747 -13.96 5.03 18.06
N ILE A 748 -13.26 4.91 19.19
CA ILE A 748 -12.24 5.88 19.63
C ILE A 748 -10.95 5.69 18.84
N THR A 749 -10.47 4.45 18.79
CA THR A 749 -9.27 4.01 18.05
C THR A 749 -9.30 2.48 17.95
N PRO A 750 -8.71 1.85 16.91
CA PRO A 750 -8.65 0.39 16.82
C PRO A 750 -8.04 -0.23 18.09
N HIS A 751 -8.68 -1.26 18.62
CA HIS A 751 -8.33 -1.96 19.87
C HIS A 751 -8.44 -1.10 21.12
N ALA A 752 -9.26 -0.06 21.10
CA ALA A 752 -9.47 0.81 22.26
C ALA A 752 -9.95 0.05 23.49
N ALA A 753 -10.73 -1.03 23.35
CA ALA A 753 -11.12 -1.85 24.49
C ALA A 753 -9.90 -2.41 25.23
N VAL A 754 -8.87 -2.83 24.50
CA VAL A 754 -7.61 -3.31 25.07
C VAL A 754 -6.75 -2.14 25.55
N LEU A 755 -6.55 -1.13 24.71
CA LEU A 755 -5.59 -0.03 24.96
C LEU A 755 -6.03 0.95 26.05
N LEU A 756 -7.33 1.07 26.30
CA LEU A 756 -7.93 2.02 27.25
C LEU A 756 -8.74 1.31 28.36
N GLY A 757 -8.99 0.00 28.22
CA GLY A 757 -9.85 -0.77 29.11
C GLY A 757 -9.17 -1.92 29.84
N THR A 758 -7.84 -2.08 29.76
CA THR A 758 -7.10 -3.14 30.48
C THR A 758 -6.05 -2.57 31.42
N ASN A 759 -5.42 -3.41 32.24
CA ASN A 759 -4.35 -3.00 33.13
C ASN A 759 -2.97 -3.42 32.60
N ALA A 760 -1.99 -2.53 32.78
CA ALA A 760 -0.58 -2.78 32.50
C ALA A 760 0.26 -1.88 33.42
N GLN A 761 0.17 -2.18 34.72
CA GLN A 761 0.90 -1.43 35.76
C GLN A 761 2.26 -2.09 35.98
N THR A 762 3.30 -1.30 35.81
CA THR A 762 4.68 -1.76 35.78
C THR A 762 5.58 -0.97 36.72
N ARG A 763 6.62 -1.63 37.24
CA ARG A 763 7.69 -1.05 38.03
C ARG A 763 9.05 -1.56 37.54
N GLY A 764 9.86 -0.65 37.01
CA GLY A 764 11.18 -0.88 36.46
C GLY A 764 12.28 -0.66 37.47
N ASP A 765 12.46 -1.59 38.40
CA ASP A 765 13.54 -1.49 39.39
C ASP A 765 14.90 -1.78 38.74
N ARG A 766 14.94 -2.61 37.68
CA ARG A 766 16.20 -3.03 37.04
C ARG A 766 16.99 -1.86 36.46
N ALA A 767 16.32 -1.01 35.68
CA ALA A 767 16.93 0.18 35.10
C ALA A 767 17.43 1.16 36.19
N ARG A 768 16.65 1.35 37.25
CA ARG A 768 16.98 2.26 38.35
C ARG A 768 18.18 1.76 39.15
N THR A 769 18.18 0.48 39.54
CA THR A 769 19.22 -0.10 40.40
C THR A 769 20.57 -0.25 39.69
N TRP A 770 20.59 -0.78 38.46
CA TRP A 770 21.86 -1.18 37.84
C TRP A 770 22.35 -0.24 36.72
N LEU A 771 21.48 0.63 36.18
CA LEU A 771 21.83 1.63 35.16
C LEU A 771 21.75 3.08 35.67
N GLY A 772 21.22 3.30 36.87
CA GLY A 772 20.98 4.64 37.41
C GLY A 772 20.07 5.47 36.51
N TRP A 773 19.09 4.82 35.87
CA TRP A 773 18.13 5.49 34.99
C TRP A 773 16.96 6.02 35.81
N GLU A 774 16.63 7.30 35.61
CA GLU A 774 15.44 7.95 36.15
C GLU A 774 14.78 8.77 35.02
N PRO A 775 13.44 8.81 34.95
CA PRO A 775 12.74 9.58 33.94
C PRO A 775 12.86 11.08 34.19
N GLN A 776 13.17 11.86 33.16
CA GLN A 776 13.39 13.31 33.23
C GLN A 776 12.56 14.08 32.18
N GLY A 777 11.78 13.38 31.35
CA GLY A 777 10.96 13.96 30.31
C GLY A 777 9.77 14.78 30.85
N PRO A 778 9.10 15.54 29.96
CA PRO A 778 7.86 16.23 30.29
C PRO A 778 6.80 15.37 30.96
N THR A 779 5.95 16.00 31.77
CA THR A 779 4.89 15.29 32.49
C THR A 779 3.76 14.88 31.54
N LEU A 780 2.97 13.89 31.96
CA LEU A 780 1.79 13.49 31.21
C LEU A 780 0.74 14.61 31.10
N ASP A 781 0.67 15.48 32.12
CA ASP A 781 -0.26 16.61 32.14
C ASP A 781 0.09 17.65 31.07
N ASP A 782 1.38 17.97 30.90
CA ASP A 782 1.86 18.85 29.83
C ASP A 782 1.50 18.29 28.44
N GLU A 783 1.59 16.97 28.27
CA GLU A 783 1.25 16.29 27.04
C GLU A 783 -0.26 16.29 26.76
N ILE A 784 -1.10 16.07 27.78
CA ILE A 784 -2.55 16.13 27.66
C ILE A 784 -2.98 17.52 27.17
N GLU A 785 -2.44 18.58 27.76
CA GLU A 785 -2.75 19.95 27.32
C GLU A 785 -2.39 20.16 25.85
N ARG A 786 -1.16 19.76 25.46
CA ARG A 786 -0.70 19.87 24.07
C ARG A 786 -1.59 19.10 23.11
N ALA A 787 -1.90 17.83 23.42
CA ALA A 787 -2.68 16.96 22.55
C ALA A 787 -4.10 17.51 22.31
N VAL A 788 -4.76 18.05 23.34
CA VAL A 788 -6.09 18.66 23.20
C VAL A 788 -6.04 19.88 22.27
N VAL A 789 -5.05 20.75 22.43
CA VAL A 789 -4.88 21.95 21.60
C VAL A 789 -4.58 21.58 20.14
N GLU A 790 -3.69 20.61 19.91
CA GLU A 790 -3.33 20.15 18.55
C GLU A 790 -4.52 19.50 17.83
N GLU A 791 -5.28 18.62 18.50
CA GLU A 791 -6.46 18.00 17.90
C GLU A 791 -7.57 19.02 17.61
N ALA A 792 -7.79 20.01 18.48
CA ALA A 792 -8.77 21.07 18.24
C ALA A 792 -8.39 21.95 17.03
N ALA A 793 -7.10 22.25 16.85
CA ALA A 793 -6.61 22.97 15.68
C ALA A 793 -6.81 22.18 14.38
N SER A 794 -6.56 20.86 14.42
CA SER A 794 -6.75 19.97 13.26
C SER A 794 -8.21 19.94 12.79
N GLN A 795 -9.18 19.94 13.71
CA GLN A 795 -10.61 19.91 13.37
C GLN A 795 -11.10 21.22 12.72
N LYS A 796 -10.54 22.37 13.11
CA LYS A 796 -10.86 23.66 12.46
C LYS A 796 -10.39 23.71 11.00
N SER A 797 -9.27 23.07 10.67
CA SER A 797 -8.77 22.99 9.28
C SER A 797 -9.58 22.06 8.36
N ALA A 798 -10.41 21.17 8.94
CA ALA A 798 -11.18 20.17 8.21
C ALA A 798 -12.64 20.57 7.94
N ARG A 799 -13.12 21.69 8.49
CA ARG A 799 -14.41 22.29 8.08
C ARG A 799 -14.15 23.20 6.87
N PRO A 800 -14.76 22.97 5.70
CA PRO A 800 -14.74 23.98 4.65
C PRO A 800 -15.41 25.24 5.22
N SER A 801 -14.78 26.39 5.01
CA SER A 801 -15.40 27.69 5.23
C SER A 801 -16.76 27.69 4.54
N ILE A 802 -17.83 27.92 5.31
CA ILE A 802 -19.19 28.13 4.78
C ILE A 802 -19.18 29.35 3.87
#